data_AF-A0A3A1Y6T2-F1
#
_entry.id   AF-A0A3A1Y6T2-F1
#
_cell.length_a   1.000
_cell.length_b   1.000
_cell.length_c   1.000
_cell.angle_alpha   90.00
_cell.angle_beta   90.00
_cell.angle_gamma   90.00
#
_symmetry.space_group_name_H-M   'P 1'
#
loop_
_entity.id
_entity.type
_entity.pdbx_description
1 polymer ?
#
loop_
_entity_poly.entity_id
_entity_poly.type
_entity_poly.pdbx_seq_one_letter_code
_entity_poly.pdbx_strand_id
1 'polypeptide(L)'
;MKNIYLQYEANNMIKKLLFAIWLLVKYVYKALSWVVFTLFAVFGLLVVVFVLYLSQSTKTLTASVDERFTGEKYLYLDLELVTEKSLRLPGYYNLAVNLGVDLPSQVSIRDLRAVLEAAAKDERIKGVVIDVERATFETFGIHEELDRAIVKFKEESENKKPVIGYSRYWSVGDFVALQHADTLVTDRVGSPYLSNSVSAVFLKDFYENYGIKDYSFQAGKYGLSALRVQNSFTEDNQFSLESITYKPVDYAFADFSKTRTAILKDKTVSLKPRELFSVESLVADAYTLKNEAELFVERGLFDKAVTRFQWGDYLRDQAGIDEDKYPNLVYLDEYLSDLRVVKSEDKTDYSTKDYYLTYYYSGFYGQTGADVDANSVASELLNRTVLAEAPKEGKGKVKGIVLRLDSIGGTLPEAQVLYSALRKVSESGVPVVVLTGDGLLGSAYLAATGADAIVASKYVPVGGVNASSNLIDSTDALRAFYNMNPSYFKGSQLVTSGANLPFPFNLVVSGSSVLVSPQFAEYRKVVTLGQYETAVENLAKARSFTPEQLAKVDQGRIFTGQDAYEVKLVDALGGVEVAYEYLDKLNKEKDENFDATAIVKYEANPESSPYSSLLATLNSEINAFADYKARQEFSLSATAYKALKFEQANNGAVFSMCELCVTPTAKNETALSVVGKGNSFVNELVIRLTR
;
A
#
# COMPACT_ATOMS: atom_id res chain seq x y z
N MET A 1 3.88 -95.13 10.74
CA MET A 1 5.09 -94.54 11.35
C MET A 1 5.77 -93.47 10.48
N LYS A 2 6.21 -93.73 9.24
CA LYS A 2 6.97 -92.77 8.40
C LYS A 2 6.36 -91.35 8.32
N ASN A 3 5.04 -91.22 8.12
CA ASN A 3 4.37 -89.92 8.06
C ASN A 3 4.38 -89.15 9.41
N ILE A 4 4.33 -89.85 10.55
CA ILE A 4 4.35 -89.21 11.89
C ILE A 4 5.73 -88.63 12.16
N TYR A 5 6.80 -89.31 11.75
CA TYR A 5 8.18 -88.81 11.89
C TYR A 5 8.42 -87.56 11.03
N LEU A 6 8.00 -87.58 9.76
CA LEU A 6 8.08 -86.42 8.86
C LEU A 6 7.28 -85.21 9.39
N GLN A 7 6.10 -85.45 9.99
CA GLN A 7 5.29 -84.38 10.58
C GLN A 7 5.91 -83.83 11.88
N TYR A 8 6.65 -84.65 12.62
CA TYR A 8 7.42 -84.21 13.79
C TYR A 8 8.65 -83.38 13.40
N GLU A 9 9.42 -83.81 12.39
CA GLU A 9 10.54 -83.04 11.86
C GLU A 9 10.08 -81.72 11.22
N ALA A 10 9.00 -81.72 10.44
CA ALA A 10 8.42 -80.50 9.88
C ALA A 10 8.01 -79.51 10.98
N ASN A 11 7.31 -79.97 12.03
CA ASN A 11 6.97 -79.11 13.18
C ASN A 11 8.21 -78.60 13.93
N ASN A 12 9.28 -79.39 14.05
CA ASN A 12 10.52 -78.95 14.69
C ASN A 12 11.28 -77.93 13.82
N MET A 13 11.26 -78.11 12.49
CA MET A 13 11.82 -77.17 11.53
C MET A 13 11.04 -75.85 11.50
N ILE A 14 9.70 -75.89 11.53
CA ILE A 14 8.83 -74.72 11.66
C ILE A 14 9.10 -73.99 12.99
N LYS A 15 9.24 -74.70 14.11
CA LYS A 15 9.61 -74.08 15.40
C LYS A 15 10.97 -73.39 15.34
N LYS A 16 11.98 -74.01 14.72
CA LYS A 16 13.30 -73.38 14.52
C LYS A 16 13.22 -72.16 13.60
N LEU A 17 12.44 -72.22 12.53
CA LEU A 17 12.23 -71.09 11.61
C LEU A 17 11.52 -69.92 12.31
N LEU A 18 10.43 -70.19 13.05
CA LEU A 18 9.70 -69.17 13.82
C LEU A 18 10.58 -68.56 14.93
N PHE A 19 11.42 -69.35 15.59
CA PHE A 19 12.38 -68.84 16.57
C PHE A 19 13.48 -67.98 15.93
N ALA A 20 13.98 -68.36 14.75
CA ALA A 20 14.93 -67.55 13.99
C ALA A 20 14.31 -66.24 13.49
N ILE A 21 13.06 -66.27 12.99
CA ILE A 21 12.29 -65.08 12.61
C ILE A 21 12.06 -64.18 13.83
N TRP A 22 11.66 -64.74 14.98
CA TRP A 22 11.48 -63.98 16.22
C TRP A 22 12.77 -63.31 16.70
N LEU A 23 13.91 -64.02 16.66
CA LEU A 23 15.22 -63.44 16.93
C LEU A 23 15.55 -62.30 15.96
N LEU A 24 15.33 -62.50 14.66
CA LEU A 24 15.61 -61.50 13.63
C LEU A 24 14.74 -60.24 13.84
N VAL A 25 13.43 -60.39 14.05
CA VAL A 25 12.52 -59.28 14.39
C VAL A 25 12.95 -58.58 15.68
N LYS A 26 13.34 -59.33 16.72
CA LYS A 26 13.82 -58.78 18.00
C LYS A 26 15.10 -57.96 17.83
N TYR A 27 16.06 -58.41 17.02
CA TYR A 27 17.29 -57.67 16.76
C TYR A 27 17.08 -56.46 15.84
N VAL A 28 16.23 -56.59 14.81
CA VAL A 28 15.84 -55.46 13.93
C VAL A 28 15.11 -54.38 14.74
N TYR A 29 14.14 -54.75 15.58
CA TYR A 29 13.47 -53.82 16.49
C TYR A 29 14.46 -53.12 17.43
N LYS A 30 15.40 -53.87 18.01
CA LYS A 30 16.42 -53.31 18.90
C LYS A 30 17.36 -52.35 18.16
N ALA A 31 17.75 -52.65 16.92
CA ALA A 31 18.54 -51.76 16.08
C ALA A 31 17.78 -50.46 15.75
N LEU A 32 16.52 -50.58 15.32
CA LEU A 32 15.63 -49.43 15.07
C LEU A 32 15.42 -48.58 16.31
N SER A 33 15.19 -49.17 17.48
CA SER A 33 15.06 -48.40 18.73
C SER A 33 16.34 -47.65 19.09
N TRP A 34 17.52 -48.22 18.81
CA TRP A 34 18.80 -47.54 19.01
C TRP A 34 19.04 -46.41 18.01
N VAL A 35 18.61 -46.55 16.76
CA VAL A 35 18.66 -45.45 15.77
C VAL A 35 17.73 -44.32 16.18
N VAL A 36 16.47 -44.61 16.55
CA VAL A 36 15.50 -43.60 17.00
C VAL A 36 15.98 -42.91 18.28
N PHE A 37 16.52 -43.65 19.26
CA PHE A 37 17.08 -43.07 20.48
C PHE A 37 18.29 -42.18 20.19
N THR A 38 19.19 -42.60 19.30
CA THR A 38 20.35 -41.78 18.87
C THR A 38 19.90 -40.50 18.17
N LEU A 39 18.88 -40.56 17.30
CA LEU A 39 18.30 -39.37 16.65
C LEU A 39 17.65 -38.42 17.67
N PHE A 40 16.91 -38.93 18.64
CA PHE A 40 16.36 -38.13 19.74
C PHE A 40 17.45 -37.51 20.63
N ALA A 41 18.54 -38.24 20.90
CA ALA A 41 19.67 -37.73 21.67
C ALA A 41 20.44 -36.63 20.90
N VAL A 42 20.65 -36.80 19.59
CA VAL A 42 21.26 -35.78 18.73
C VAL A 42 20.35 -34.56 18.60
N PHE A 43 19.03 -34.74 18.45
CA PHE A 43 18.07 -33.64 18.44
C PHE A 43 18.04 -32.89 19.78
N GLY A 44 18.02 -33.62 20.91
CA GLY A 44 18.13 -33.02 22.25
C GLY A 44 19.44 -32.26 22.46
N LEU A 45 20.57 -32.80 21.97
CA LEU A 45 21.86 -32.09 21.98
C LEU A 45 21.81 -30.82 21.13
N LEU A 46 21.24 -30.88 19.92
CA LEU A 46 21.07 -29.71 19.05
C LEU A 46 20.16 -28.65 19.69
N VAL A 47 19.08 -29.06 20.36
CA VAL A 47 18.22 -28.13 21.13
C VAL A 47 18.99 -27.52 22.29
N VAL A 48 19.81 -28.27 23.03
CA VAL A 48 20.65 -27.72 24.11
C VAL A 48 21.72 -26.78 23.57
N VAL A 49 22.39 -27.13 22.47
CA VAL A 49 23.37 -26.25 21.80
C VAL A 49 22.69 -24.97 21.28
N PHE A 50 21.50 -25.08 20.71
CA PHE A 50 20.70 -23.94 20.24
C PHE A 50 20.22 -23.06 21.40
N VAL A 51 19.78 -23.64 22.52
CA VAL A 51 19.41 -22.90 23.74
C VAL A 51 20.62 -22.25 24.39
N LEU A 52 21.80 -22.88 24.38
CA LEU A 52 23.04 -22.29 24.88
C LEU A 52 23.55 -21.18 23.95
N TYR A 53 23.44 -21.35 22.63
CA TYR A 53 23.71 -20.30 21.64
C TYR A 53 22.79 -19.10 21.86
N LEU A 54 21.47 -19.33 21.91
CA LEU A 54 20.48 -18.30 22.26
C LEU A 54 20.75 -17.68 23.63
N SER A 55 21.20 -18.43 24.63
CA SER A 55 21.52 -17.91 25.97
C SER A 55 22.78 -17.03 25.98
N GLN A 56 23.77 -17.32 25.12
CA GLN A 56 24.90 -16.41 24.92
C GLN A 56 24.46 -15.17 24.14
N SER A 57 23.69 -15.34 23.06
CA SER A 57 23.13 -14.22 22.29
C SER A 57 22.25 -13.29 23.14
N THR A 58 21.40 -13.82 24.02
CA THR A 58 20.56 -13.01 24.92
C THR A 58 21.36 -12.36 26.05
N LYS A 59 22.48 -12.95 26.49
CA LYS A 59 23.44 -12.24 27.35
C LYS A 59 24.13 -11.10 26.59
N THR A 60 24.39 -11.24 25.29
CA THR A 60 24.93 -10.16 24.46
C THR A 60 23.92 -9.03 24.22
N LEU A 61 22.62 -9.35 24.22
CA LEU A 61 21.48 -8.41 24.12
C LEU A 61 21.09 -7.74 25.46
N THR A 62 21.36 -8.37 26.60
CA THR A 62 21.06 -7.80 27.93
C THR A 62 22.25 -7.09 28.57
N ALA A 63 23.49 -7.41 28.15
CA ALA A 63 24.71 -6.70 28.56
C ALA A 63 25.18 -5.69 27.49
N SER A 64 24.28 -4.82 27.01
CA SER A 64 24.60 -3.88 25.91
C SER A 64 24.09 -2.45 26.05
N VAL A 65 22.97 -2.19 26.71
CA VAL A 65 22.24 -0.92 26.52
C VAL A 65 22.86 0.26 27.28
N ASP A 66 23.30 0.09 28.53
CA ASP A 66 23.89 1.20 29.31
C ASP A 66 25.43 1.31 29.20
N GLU A 67 26.17 0.19 29.24
CA GLU A 67 27.64 0.25 29.42
C GLU A 67 28.44 0.60 28.15
N ARG A 68 27.84 0.55 26.94
CA ARG A 68 28.59 0.68 25.67
C ARG A 68 28.68 2.10 25.10
N PHE A 69 27.93 3.07 25.64
CA PHE A 69 27.65 4.32 24.92
C PHE A 69 27.99 5.58 25.73
N THR A 70 29.27 5.92 25.80
CA THR A 70 29.74 7.20 26.36
C THR A 70 29.94 8.24 25.24
N GLY A 71 29.20 9.36 25.32
CA GLY A 71 29.28 10.49 24.37
C GLY A 71 27.91 11.08 24.01
N GLU A 72 27.90 12.16 23.24
CA GLU A 72 26.66 12.76 22.73
C GLU A 72 26.04 11.89 21.63
N LYS A 73 24.72 11.69 21.67
CA LYS A 73 24.01 10.81 20.74
C LYS A 73 23.05 11.56 19.82
N TYR A 74 23.00 11.15 18.56
CA TYR A 74 21.95 11.55 17.62
C TYR A 74 21.09 10.33 17.27
N LEU A 75 19.78 10.53 17.21
CA LEU A 75 18.84 9.49 16.78
C LEU A 75 18.76 9.50 15.25
N TYR A 76 19.13 8.40 14.59
CA TYR A 76 19.11 8.25 13.14
C TYR A 76 17.89 7.43 12.71
N LEU A 77 16.95 8.10 12.05
CA LEU A 77 15.76 7.50 11.47
C LEU A 77 16.02 7.23 9.98
N ASP A 78 16.60 6.07 9.68
CA ASP A 78 16.70 5.53 8.32
C ASP A 78 15.32 4.96 7.94
N LEU A 79 14.59 5.65 7.07
CA LEU A 79 13.22 5.29 6.71
C LEU A 79 13.20 4.56 5.37
N GLU A 80 12.66 3.33 5.36
CA GLU A 80 12.48 2.54 4.14
C GLU A 80 11.00 2.32 3.80
N LEU A 81 10.23 1.68 4.68
CA LEU A 81 8.78 1.51 4.49
C LEU A 81 8.01 2.02 5.71
N VAL A 82 7.42 3.21 5.57
CA VAL A 82 6.58 3.84 6.60
C VAL A 82 5.12 3.52 6.33
N THR A 83 4.49 2.89 7.31
CA THR A 83 3.10 2.38 7.21
C THR A 83 2.22 2.94 8.32
N GLU A 84 0.92 2.70 8.23
CA GLU A 84 0.00 2.93 9.34
C GLU A 84 0.27 1.96 10.51
N LYS A 85 0.76 0.74 10.22
CA LYS A 85 0.95 -0.31 11.21
C LYS A 85 2.20 -1.17 10.92
N SER A 86 3.09 -1.24 11.92
CA SER A 86 4.22 -2.17 11.90
C SER A 86 3.72 -3.62 11.90
N LEU A 87 4.22 -4.44 10.97
CA LEU A 87 4.03 -5.88 10.98
C LEU A 87 4.61 -6.43 12.28
N ARG A 88 3.73 -6.73 13.24
CA ARG A 88 4.05 -7.47 14.47
C ARG A 88 4.35 -8.94 14.15
N LEU A 89 5.38 -9.19 13.35
CA LEU A 89 5.94 -10.50 13.07
C LEU A 89 7.47 -10.54 13.26
N PRO A 90 8.01 -10.21 14.46
CA PRO A 90 9.46 -10.27 14.72
C PRO A 90 10.07 -11.62 14.34
N GLY A 91 9.35 -12.72 14.60
CA GLY A 91 9.82 -14.08 14.27
C GLY A 91 9.95 -14.37 12.77
N TYR A 92 9.16 -13.72 11.91
CA TYR A 92 9.26 -13.91 10.45
C TYR A 92 10.28 -12.95 9.83
N TYR A 93 10.26 -11.66 10.17
CA TYR A 93 11.23 -10.70 9.65
C TYR A 93 12.66 -11.18 9.97
N ASN A 94 12.89 -11.60 11.22
CA ASN A 94 14.17 -12.20 11.62
C ASN A 94 14.47 -13.51 10.86
N LEU A 95 13.48 -14.32 10.49
CA LEU A 95 13.71 -15.53 9.69
C LEU A 95 14.10 -15.20 8.26
N ALA A 96 13.42 -14.24 7.60
CA ALA A 96 13.72 -13.81 6.25
C ALA A 96 15.12 -13.18 6.15
N VAL A 97 15.45 -12.27 7.08
CA VAL A 97 16.79 -11.68 7.20
C VAL A 97 17.86 -12.75 7.47
N ASN A 98 17.61 -13.71 8.37
CA ASN A 98 18.52 -14.85 8.59
C ASN A 98 18.65 -15.80 7.39
N LEU A 99 17.70 -15.78 6.46
CA LEU A 99 17.77 -16.51 5.18
C LEU A 99 18.42 -15.68 4.06
N GLY A 100 18.85 -14.45 4.34
CA GLY A 100 19.46 -13.55 3.36
C GLY A 100 18.47 -12.92 2.38
N VAL A 101 17.19 -12.85 2.74
CA VAL A 101 16.18 -12.09 1.99
C VAL A 101 16.22 -10.64 2.45
N ASP A 102 16.55 -9.75 1.53
CA ASP A 102 16.61 -8.30 1.75
C ASP A 102 15.18 -7.74 1.74
N LEU A 103 14.54 -7.68 2.91
CA LEU A 103 13.22 -7.10 3.10
C LEU A 103 13.37 -5.67 3.63
N PRO A 104 12.67 -4.68 3.05
CA PRO A 104 12.79 -3.30 3.51
C PRO A 104 12.32 -3.15 4.96
N SER A 105 13.04 -2.33 5.72
CA SER A 105 12.73 -2.12 7.13
C SER A 105 11.40 -1.37 7.29
N GLN A 106 10.43 -2.03 7.96
CA GLN A 106 9.09 -1.49 8.10
C GLN A 106 8.87 -0.87 9.48
N VAL A 107 8.46 0.39 9.51
CA VAL A 107 8.05 1.12 10.72
C VAL A 107 6.62 1.64 10.54
N SER A 108 5.88 1.80 11.65
CA SER A 108 4.62 2.56 11.58
C SER A 108 4.80 4.01 11.97
N ILE A 109 3.98 4.89 11.41
CA ILE A 109 3.86 6.28 11.83
C ILE A 109 3.57 6.41 13.32
N ARG A 110 2.77 5.52 13.90
CA ARG A 110 2.53 5.48 15.36
C ARG A 110 3.82 5.15 16.14
N ASP A 111 4.61 4.20 15.65
CA ASP A 111 5.87 3.84 16.29
C ASP A 111 6.93 4.95 16.10
N LEU A 112 6.98 5.63 14.94
CA LEU A 112 7.80 6.83 14.71
C LEU A 112 7.42 7.99 15.64
N ARG A 113 6.12 8.28 15.77
CA ARG A 113 5.62 9.32 16.70
C ARG A 113 6.03 8.98 18.13
N ALA A 114 5.87 7.73 18.56
CA ALA A 114 6.27 7.31 19.91
C ALA A 114 7.79 7.38 20.13
N VAL A 115 8.59 7.11 19.10
CA VAL A 115 10.06 7.28 19.10
C VAL A 115 10.43 8.75 19.25
N LEU A 116 9.82 9.64 18.46
CA LEU A 116 10.03 11.09 18.55
C LEU A 116 9.57 11.66 19.90
N GLU A 117 8.37 11.33 20.38
CA GLU A 117 7.83 11.76 21.68
C GLU A 117 8.70 11.34 22.88
N ALA A 118 9.40 10.21 22.78
CA ALA A 118 10.37 9.75 23.76
C ALA A 118 11.73 10.46 23.61
N ALA A 119 12.25 10.54 22.38
CA ALA A 119 13.52 11.20 22.07
C ALA A 119 13.53 12.70 22.42
N ALA A 120 12.37 13.36 22.39
CA ALA A 120 12.20 14.73 22.87
C ALA A 120 12.62 14.87 24.34
N LYS A 121 12.22 13.90 25.18
CA LYS A 121 12.41 13.87 26.64
C LYS A 121 13.70 13.17 27.08
N ASP A 122 14.33 12.40 26.20
CA ASP A 122 15.57 11.67 26.49
C ASP A 122 16.79 12.61 26.43
N GLU A 123 17.35 13.01 27.58
CA GLU A 123 18.51 13.90 27.68
C GLU A 123 19.76 13.39 26.93
N ARG A 124 19.85 12.07 26.68
CA ARG A 124 20.97 11.43 25.98
C ARG A 124 20.96 11.75 24.48
N ILE A 125 19.77 11.93 23.90
CA ILE A 125 19.57 12.31 22.50
C ILE A 125 19.69 13.83 22.36
N LYS A 126 20.65 14.29 21.55
CA LYS A 126 20.90 15.73 21.30
C LYS A 126 20.20 16.27 20.06
N GLY A 127 19.93 15.43 19.07
CA GLY A 127 19.20 15.78 17.86
C GLY A 127 18.69 14.54 17.12
N VAL A 128 17.91 14.77 16.07
CA VAL A 128 17.35 13.72 15.21
C VAL A 128 17.79 13.95 13.77
N VAL A 129 18.24 12.88 13.12
CA VAL A 129 18.49 12.82 11.69
C VAL A 129 17.38 11.95 11.08
N ILE A 130 16.71 12.45 10.04
CA ILE A 130 15.68 11.72 9.30
C ILE A 130 16.17 11.56 7.87
N ASP A 131 16.55 10.33 7.53
CA ASP A 131 17.00 9.94 6.20
C ASP A 131 15.81 9.35 5.45
N VAL A 132 15.34 10.06 4.42
CA VAL A 132 14.23 9.66 3.57
C VAL A 132 14.70 9.17 2.19
N GLU A 133 16.00 8.93 2.01
CA GLU A 133 16.58 8.51 0.73
C GLU A 133 15.98 7.22 0.17
N ARG A 134 15.55 6.32 1.06
CA ARG A 134 14.94 5.03 0.73
C ARG A 134 13.46 4.97 1.10
N ALA A 135 12.87 6.08 1.55
CA ALA A 135 11.56 6.08 2.16
C ALA A 135 10.45 5.88 1.13
N THR A 136 9.53 5.01 1.49
CA THR A 136 8.25 4.79 0.83
C THR A 136 7.16 4.87 1.89
N PHE A 137 6.16 5.70 1.65
CA PHE A 137 5.05 5.93 2.57
C PHE A 137 3.79 5.25 2.03
N GLU A 138 3.09 4.51 2.88
CA GLU A 138 1.88 3.76 2.51
C GLU A 138 0.75 4.65 2.00
N THR A 139 0.63 5.87 2.53
CA THR A 139 -0.32 6.89 2.09
C THR A 139 0.33 8.27 2.12
N PHE A 140 -0.15 9.20 1.29
CA PHE A 140 0.42 10.55 1.23
C PHE A 140 0.31 11.32 2.57
N GLY A 141 -0.75 11.11 3.33
CA GLY A 141 -1.07 11.78 4.59
C GLY A 141 -0.14 11.38 5.75
N ILE A 142 0.57 10.26 5.64
CA ILE A 142 1.59 9.89 6.64
C ILE A 142 2.74 10.90 6.65
N HIS A 143 3.08 11.52 5.51
CA HIS A 143 4.06 12.61 5.48
C HIS A 143 3.61 13.76 6.39
N GLU A 144 2.33 14.15 6.32
CA GLU A 144 1.74 15.21 7.15
C GLU A 144 1.70 14.83 8.65
N GLU A 145 1.55 13.54 8.98
CA GLU A 145 1.68 13.03 10.35
C GLU A 145 3.12 13.01 10.86
N LEU A 146 4.10 12.71 10.00
CA LEU A 146 5.52 12.76 10.37
C LEU A 146 5.96 14.20 10.66
N ASP A 147 5.53 15.17 9.84
CA ASP A 147 5.79 16.59 10.07
C ASP A 147 5.15 17.10 11.38
N ARG A 148 3.90 16.70 11.68
CA ARG A 148 3.29 16.95 13.00
C ARG A 148 4.10 16.34 14.15
N ALA A 149 4.62 15.12 13.98
CA ALA A 149 5.46 14.49 14.99
C ALA A 149 6.80 15.23 15.17
N ILE A 150 7.36 15.82 14.11
CA ILE A 150 8.54 16.70 14.16
C ILE A 150 8.22 18.01 14.89
N VAL A 151 7.09 18.67 14.59
CA VAL A 151 6.64 19.86 15.33
C VAL A 151 6.55 19.55 16.83
N LYS A 152 5.84 18.48 17.19
CA LYS A 152 5.66 18.05 18.58
C LYS A 152 6.99 17.68 19.25
N PHE A 153 7.89 16.99 18.55
CA PHE A 153 9.25 16.73 19.05
C PHE A 153 9.97 18.02 19.40
N LYS A 154 9.94 19.02 18.52
CA LYS A 154 10.62 20.30 18.71
C LYS A 154 10.01 21.12 19.86
N GLU A 155 8.69 21.09 20.00
CA GLU A 155 7.95 21.74 21.10
C GLU A 155 8.20 21.08 22.47
N GLU A 156 8.24 19.75 22.52
CA GLU A 156 8.48 18.99 23.77
C GLU A 156 9.97 18.82 24.11
N SER A 157 10.90 19.10 23.18
CA SER A 157 12.33 18.91 23.40
C SER A 157 12.98 20.04 24.22
N GLU A 158 13.65 19.67 25.31
CA GLU A 158 14.51 20.61 26.02
C GLU A 158 15.64 21.11 25.11
N ASN A 159 15.93 22.41 25.19
CA ASN A 159 16.90 23.14 24.35
C ASN A 159 16.60 23.16 22.84
N LYS A 160 15.41 22.73 22.39
CA LYS A 160 15.01 22.70 20.96
C LYS A 160 15.99 21.88 20.11
N LYS A 161 16.05 20.58 20.40
CA LYS A 161 16.91 19.61 19.72
C LYS A 161 16.74 19.72 18.19
N PRO A 162 17.82 19.86 17.40
CA PRO A 162 17.70 20.05 15.95
C PRO A 162 17.19 18.78 15.27
N VAL A 163 16.40 18.99 14.21
CA VAL A 163 15.98 17.95 13.27
C VAL A 163 16.62 18.20 11.91
N ILE A 164 17.38 17.23 11.41
CA ILE A 164 18.07 17.30 10.12
C ILE A 164 17.42 16.30 9.16
N GLY A 165 16.82 16.80 8.09
CA GLY A 165 16.30 15.99 6.98
C GLY A 165 17.36 15.77 5.90
N TYR A 166 17.51 14.55 5.42
CA TYR A 166 18.42 14.22 4.31
C TYR A 166 17.78 13.26 3.29
N SER A 167 18.06 13.51 2.01
CA SER A 167 17.86 12.52 0.93
C SER A 167 18.65 12.93 -0.32
N ARG A 168 18.99 11.94 -1.18
CA ARG A 168 19.50 12.18 -2.54
C ARG A 168 18.40 12.49 -3.56
N TYR A 169 17.19 12.00 -3.31
CA TYR A 169 16.03 12.15 -4.19
C TYR A 169 14.82 12.57 -3.36
N TRP A 170 14.31 13.77 -3.61
CA TRP A 170 13.22 14.34 -2.83
C TRP A 170 11.91 14.31 -3.61
N SER A 171 10.91 13.63 -3.09
CA SER A 171 9.53 13.69 -3.57
C SER A 171 8.79 14.89 -2.99
N VAL A 172 7.59 15.17 -3.50
CA VAL A 172 6.67 16.17 -2.90
C VAL A 172 6.33 15.78 -1.45
N GLY A 173 6.20 14.48 -1.18
CA GLY A 173 5.91 13.94 0.14
C GLY A 173 7.03 14.22 1.14
N ASP A 174 8.29 14.09 0.74
CA ASP A 174 9.44 14.36 1.61
C ASP A 174 9.51 15.84 2.05
N PHE A 175 9.18 16.76 1.14
CA PHE A 175 9.04 18.18 1.49
C PHE A 175 7.89 18.42 2.46
N VAL A 176 6.76 17.71 2.33
CA VAL A 176 5.65 17.77 3.31
C VAL A 176 6.09 17.19 4.66
N ALA A 177 6.80 16.06 4.66
CA ALA A 177 7.21 15.33 5.87
C ALA A 177 8.28 16.04 6.69
N LEU A 178 9.12 16.86 6.05
CA LEU A 178 10.29 17.48 6.66
C LEU A 178 10.22 19.01 6.66
N GLN A 179 9.08 19.64 6.33
CA GLN A 179 8.98 21.10 6.25
C GLN A 179 9.37 21.81 7.57
N HIS A 180 9.11 21.21 8.73
CA HIS A 180 9.52 21.72 10.04
C HIS A 180 10.91 21.30 10.51
N ALA A 181 11.70 20.54 9.73
CA ALA A 181 13.10 20.26 10.04
C ALA A 181 13.92 21.56 10.09
N ASP A 182 14.94 21.63 10.96
CA ASP A 182 15.82 22.79 11.09
C ASP A 182 16.74 22.92 9.88
N THR A 183 17.26 21.79 9.39
CA THR A 183 18.11 21.74 8.20
C THR A 183 17.65 20.68 7.22
N LEU A 184 17.58 21.04 5.93
CA LEU A 184 17.32 20.13 4.81
C LEU A 184 18.58 20.00 3.95
N VAL A 185 19.06 18.78 3.79
CA VAL A 185 20.30 18.46 3.09
C VAL A 185 20.03 17.54 1.91
N THR A 186 20.58 17.90 0.76
CA THR A 186 20.56 17.05 -0.44
C THR A 186 21.98 16.66 -0.86
N ASP A 187 22.11 15.63 -1.71
CA ASP A 187 23.40 15.34 -2.33
C ASP A 187 23.67 16.29 -3.52
N ARG A 188 24.94 16.65 -3.76
CA ARG A 188 25.36 17.52 -4.88
C ARG A 188 25.00 17.00 -6.27
N VAL A 189 24.82 15.70 -6.44
CA VAL A 189 24.28 15.09 -7.69
C VAL A 189 22.84 14.60 -7.52
N GLY A 190 22.21 14.92 -6.40
CA GLY A 190 20.80 14.67 -6.14
C GLY A 190 19.87 15.65 -6.86
N SER A 191 18.64 15.23 -7.09
CA SER A 191 17.59 16.02 -7.74
C SER A 191 16.23 15.69 -7.14
N PRO A 192 15.36 16.69 -6.88
CA PRO A 192 14.00 16.45 -6.42
C PRO A 192 13.14 15.87 -7.55
N TYR A 193 12.61 14.66 -7.34
CA TYR A 193 11.73 13.99 -8.30
C TYR A 193 10.29 14.50 -8.14
N LEU A 194 9.98 15.58 -8.86
CA LEU A 194 8.72 16.30 -8.76
C LEU A 194 7.84 16.04 -10.00
N SER A 195 7.25 14.85 -10.06
CA SER A 195 6.27 14.51 -11.10
C SER A 195 4.93 15.18 -10.85
N ASN A 196 4.50 16.04 -11.77
CA ASN A 196 3.21 16.76 -11.74
C ASN A 196 2.31 16.41 -12.94
N SER A 197 2.67 15.39 -13.74
CA SER A 197 1.95 15.00 -14.94
C SER A 197 1.02 13.80 -14.71
N VAL A 198 -0.17 13.85 -15.31
CA VAL A 198 -1.02 12.67 -15.52
C VAL A 198 -1.02 12.32 -17.00
N SER A 199 -0.81 11.03 -17.29
CA SER A 199 -0.96 10.46 -18.63
C SER A 199 -2.10 9.45 -18.62
N ALA A 200 -2.85 9.40 -19.71
CA ALA A 200 -3.94 8.45 -19.90
C ALA A 200 -3.94 7.96 -21.35
N VAL A 201 -4.34 6.70 -21.54
CA VAL A 201 -4.57 6.13 -22.88
C VAL A 201 -6.06 6.25 -23.20
N PHE A 202 -6.34 6.85 -24.35
CA PHE A 202 -7.66 7.06 -24.91
C PHE A 202 -7.93 5.97 -25.96
N LEU A 203 -9.04 5.24 -25.81
CA LEU A 203 -9.33 4.02 -26.57
C LEU A 203 -10.48 4.17 -27.57
N LYS A 204 -11.13 5.34 -27.63
CA LYS A 204 -12.28 5.54 -28.53
C LYS A 204 -11.95 5.28 -30.00
N ASP A 205 -10.91 5.91 -30.53
CA ASP A 205 -10.49 5.70 -31.92
C ASP A 205 -10.04 4.24 -32.16
N PHE A 206 -9.48 3.58 -31.14
CA PHE A 206 -9.17 2.14 -31.20
C PHE A 206 -10.45 1.30 -31.29
N TYR A 207 -11.47 1.59 -30.48
CA TYR A 207 -12.74 0.88 -30.54
C TYR A 207 -13.44 1.06 -31.90
N GLU A 208 -13.51 2.30 -32.40
CA GLU A 208 -14.09 2.61 -33.72
C GLU A 208 -13.35 1.86 -34.86
N ASN A 209 -12.01 1.88 -34.87
CA ASN A 209 -11.21 1.20 -35.91
C ASN A 209 -11.35 -0.33 -35.91
N TYR A 210 -11.53 -0.95 -34.74
CA TYR A 210 -11.65 -2.41 -34.61
C TYR A 210 -13.10 -2.91 -34.63
N GLY A 211 -14.10 -2.05 -34.84
CA GLY A 211 -15.51 -2.43 -34.83
C GLY A 211 -16.01 -2.86 -33.44
N ILE A 212 -15.34 -2.40 -32.39
CA ILE A 212 -15.76 -2.57 -31.00
C ILE A 212 -16.74 -1.43 -30.71
N LYS A 213 -17.95 -1.75 -30.27
CA LYS A 213 -18.96 -0.75 -29.94
C LYS A 213 -18.86 -0.42 -28.47
N ASP A 214 -18.79 0.87 -28.18
CA ASP A 214 -18.74 1.39 -26.83
C ASP A 214 -20.06 2.07 -26.48
N TYR A 215 -20.70 1.58 -25.43
CA TYR A 215 -21.92 2.13 -24.84
C TYR A 215 -21.66 2.67 -23.43
N SER A 216 -20.39 2.92 -23.08
CA SER A 216 -20.01 3.41 -21.77
C SER A 216 -20.56 4.81 -21.51
N PHE A 217 -21.01 5.05 -20.28
CA PHE A 217 -21.66 6.29 -19.88
C PHE A 217 -21.26 6.67 -18.45
N GLN A 218 -21.18 7.98 -18.20
CA GLN A 218 -20.91 8.56 -16.89
C GLN A 218 -21.92 9.69 -16.62
N ALA A 219 -22.53 9.66 -15.44
CA ALA A 219 -23.26 10.75 -14.83
C ALA A 219 -22.33 11.47 -13.83
N GLY A 220 -22.20 12.78 -13.99
CA GLY A 220 -21.26 13.63 -13.26
C GLY A 220 -20.21 14.21 -14.20
N LYS A 221 -20.43 15.45 -14.64
CA LYS A 221 -19.68 16.15 -15.70
C LYS A 221 -18.14 16.14 -15.55
N TYR A 222 -17.62 16.32 -14.35
CA TYR A 222 -16.19 16.46 -14.04
C TYR A 222 -15.53 15.16 -13.57
N GLY A 223 -16.27 14.05 -13.48
CA GLY A 223 -15.74 12.76 -13.06
C GLY A 223 -14.77 12.15 -14.09
N LEU A 224 -13.92 11.23 -13.63
CA LEU A 224 -12.84 10.63 -14.43
C LEU A 224 -13.07 9.15 -14.79
N SER A 225 -14.21 8.56 -14.43
CA SER A 225 -14.48 7.12 -14.59
C SER A 225 -14.66 6.67 -16.04
N ALA A 226 -15.02 7.59 -16.94
CA ALA A 226 -15.12 7.38 -18.39
C ALA A 226 -13.99 8.07 -19.18
N LEU A 227 -12.81 8.31 -18.62
CA LEU A 227 -11.68 8.91 -19.36
C LEU A 227 -11.28 8.09 -20.60
N ARG A 228 -11.17 6.76 -20.46
CA ARG A 228 -10.65 5.88 -21.54
C ARG A 228 -11.52 5.88 -22.80
N VAL A 229 -12.77 6.33 -22.73
CA VAL A 229 -13.74 6.33 -23.83
C VAL A 229 -13.88 7.70 -24.52
N GLN A 230 -13.01 8.64 -24.16
CA GLN A 230 -12.85 9.94 -24.82
C GLN A 230 -11.70 9.87 -25.86
N ASN A 231 -11.44 10.97 -26.57
CA ASN A 231 -10.29 11.11 -27.48
C ASN A 231 -9.08 11.81 -26.79
N SER A 232 -9.34 12.61 -25.76
CA SER A 232 -8.36 13.38 -25.01
C SER A 232 -8.95 13.76 -23.65
N PHE A 233 -8.15 14.39 -22.78
CA PHE A 233 -8.71 15.17 -21.68
C PHE A 233 -9.57 16.32 -22.23
N THR A 234 -10.58 16.74 -21.45
CA THR A 234 -11.48 17.85 -21.77
C THR A 234 -11.38 18.95 -20.71
N GLU A 235 -11.84 20.18 -21.04
CA GLU A 235 -11.99 21.28 -20.07
C GLU A 235 -12.80 20.85 -18.84
N ASP A 236 -13.79 19.97 -19.05
CA ASP A 236 -14.63 19.43 -17.99
C ASP A 236 -13.88 18.47 -17.06
N ASN A 237 -12.87 17.75 -17.54
CA ASN A 237 -12.01 16.94 -16.67
C ASN A 237 -10.92 17.78 -15.98
N GLN A 238 -10.55 18.95 -16.52
CA GLN A 238 -9.42 19.74 -16.06
C GLN A 238 -9.48 20.06 -14.56
N PHE A 239 -10.64 20.45 -14.03
CA PHE A 239 -10.80 20.73 -12.59
C PHE A 239 -10.39 19.55 -11.70
N SER A 240 -10.91 18.35 -12.01
CA SER A 240 -10.62 17.13 -11.25
C SER A 240 -9.17 16.67 -11.47
N LEU A 241 -8.61 16.85 -12.67
CA LEU A 241 -7.21 16.55 -12.96
C LEU A 241 -6.27 17.47 -12.17
N GLU A 242 -6.52 18.78 -12.12
CA GLU A 242 -5.73 19.73 -11.34
C GLU A 242 -5.77 19.43 -9.85
N SER A 243 -6.93 19.02 -9.31
CA SER A 243 -7.09 18.61 -7.91
C SER A 243 -6.33 17.33 -7.54
N ILE A 244 -5.97 16.47 -8.50
CA ILE A 244 -5.16 15.26 -8.24
C ILE A 244 -3.70 15.37 -8.72
N THR A 245 -3.29 16.53 -9.26
CA THR A 245 -1.93 16.75 -9.80
C THR A 245 -1.30 18.02 -9.25
N TYR A 246 -1.66 19.18 -9.83
CA TYR A 246 -0.99 20.44 -9.58
C TYR A 246 -1.34 21.06 -8.23
N LYS A 247 -2.62 21.02 -7.81
CA LYS A 247 -3.04 21.66 -6.54
C LYS A 247 -2.37 21.04 -5.30
N PRO A 248 -2.25 19.71 -5.15
CA PRO A 248 -1.49 19.12 -4.04
C PRO A 248 -0.05 19.65 -3.96
N VAL A 249 0.62 19.79 -5.11
CA VAL A 249 2.01 20.29 -5.18
C VAL A 249 2.09 21.80 -4.92
N ASP A 250 1.19 22.59 -5.50
CA ASP A 250 1.09 24.03 -5.25
C ASP A 250 0.81 24.31 -3.75
N TYR A 251 -0.03 23.50 -3.10
CA TYR A 251 -0.28 23.60 -1.65
C TYR A 251 0.89 23.14 -0.79
N ALA A 252 1.53 22.02 -1.12
CA ALA A 252 2.70 21.53 -0.39
C ALA A 252 3.84 22.56 -0.41
N PHE A 253 4.10 23.15 -1.57
CA PHE A 253 5.14 24.18 -1.72
C PHE A 253 4.76 25.53 -1.13
N ALA A 254 3.46 25.87 -1.05
CA ALA A 254 3.00 27.07 -0.34
C ALA A 254 3.18 26.93 1.19
N ASP A 255 2.81 25.79 1.76
CA ASP A 255 3.00 25.50 3.18
C ASP A 255 4.49 25.40 3.52
N PHE A 256 5.27 24.67 2.71
CA PHE A 256 6.72 24.60 2.83
C PHE A 256 7.36 26.00 2.76
N SER A 257 7.03 26.82 1.76
CA SER A 257 7.56 28.20 1.65
C SER A 257 7.27 29.06 2.88
N LYS A 258 6.04 28.96 3.42
CA LYS A 258 5.61 29.66 4.63
C LYS A 258 6.39 29.18 5.87
N THR A 259 6.47 27.87 6.06
CA THR A 259 7.17 27.23 7.20
C THR A 259 8.66 27.51 7.16
N ARG A 260 9.31 27.31 6.00
CA ARG A 260 10.74 27.57 5.80
C ARG A 260 11.10 29.04 5.96
N THR A 261 10.23 29.98 5.53
CA THR A 261 10.41 31.42 5.81
C THR A 261 10.36 31.75 7.32
N ALA A 262 9.55 31.02 8.10
CA ALA A 262 9.49 31.22 9.55
C ALA A 262 10.72 30.64 10.29
N ILE A 263 11.33 29.57 9.74
CA ILE A 263 12.55 28.95 10.26
C ILE A 263 13.79 29.77 9.86
N LEU A 264 13.96 30.04 8.56
CA LEU A 264 15.05 30.79 7.97
C LEU A 264 14.81 32.30 8.07
N LYS A 265 14.84 32.85 9.28
CA LYS A 265 14.49 34.27 9.58
C LYS A 265 15.14 35.32 8.67
N ASP A 266 16.34 35.04 8.16
CA ASP A 266 17.12 35.94 7.30
C ASP A 266 16.89 35.72 5.79
N LYS A 267 16.10 34.70 5.40
CA LYS A 267 15.82 34.32 3.99
C LYS A 267 14.34 34.00 3.78
N THR A 268 13.63 34.90 3.12
CA THR A 268 12.29 34.61 2.58
C THR A 268 12.38 33.54 1.51
N VAL A 269 11.64 32.44 1.69
CA VAL A 269 11.49 31.35 0.72
C VAL A 269 10.15 31.55 0.00
N SER A 270 10.18 31.65 -1.33
CA SER A 270 8.97 31.74 -2.15
C SER A 270 9.11 30.81 -3.35
N LEU A 271 8.57 29.62 -3.21
CA LEU A 271 8.68 28.54 -4.18
C LEU A 271 7.31 28.35 -4.83
N LYS A 272 7.28 28.47 -6.16
CA LYS A 272 6.09 28.22 -6.97
C LYS A 272 6.44 27.11 -7.96
N PRO A 273 5.90 25.88 -7.80
CA PRO A 273 6.27 24.74 -8.64
C PRO A 273 6.17 25.03 -10.14
N ARG A 274 5.09 25.69 -10.57
CA ARG A 274 4.87 26.05 -11.98
C ARG A 274 5.93 26.98 -12.57
N GLU A 275 6.49 27.89 -11.76
CA GLU A 275 7.57 28.78 -12.19
C GLU A 275 8.91 28.04 -12.15
N LEU A 276 9.20 27.32 -11.06
CA LEU A 276 10.43 26.54 -10.85
C LEU A 276 10.70 25.51 -11.96
N PHE A 277 9.66 24.78 -12.38
CA PHE A 277 9.74 23.72 -13.38
C PHE A 277 9.16 24.13 -14.74
N SER A 278 9.03 25.45 -14.98
CA SER A 278 8.75 25.98 -16.32
C SER A 278 9.91 25.69 -17.27
N VAL A 279 9.62 25.54 -18.57
CA VAL A 279 10.66 25.32 -19.59
C VAL A 279 11.65 26.50 -19.60
N GLU A 280 11.14 27.71 -19.40
CA GLU A 280 11.91 28.95 -19.30
C GLU A 280 12.88 28.93 -18.11
N SER A 281 12.44 28.48 -16.93
CA SER A 281 13.28 28.30 -15.73
C SER A 281 14.35 27.23 -15.97
N LEU A 282 13.97 26.05 -16.45
CA LEU A 282 14.89 24.95 -16.69
C LEU A 282 15.96 25.28 -17.75
N VAL A 283 15.58 26.05 -18.79
CA VAL A 283 16.53 26.57 -19.79
C VAL A 283 17.45 27.62 -19.19
N ALA A 284 16.93 28.55 -18.38
CA ALA A 284 17.75 29.55 -17.69
C ALA A 284 18.75 28.91 -16.71
N ASP A 285 18.31 27.91 -15.96
CA ASP A 285 19.12 27.09 -15.05
C ASP A 285 20.26 26.39 -15.79
N ALA A 286 19.98 25.76 -16.94
CA ALA A 286 20.98 25.10 -17.77
C ALA A 286 22.10 26.05 -18.23
N TYR A 287 21.81 27.33 -18.45
CA TYR A 287 22.82 28.35 -18.77
C TYR A 287 23.69 28.78 -17.59
N THR A 288 23.32 28.47 -16.33
CA THR A 288 24.15 28.78 -15.16
C THR A 288 25.36 27.86 -14.99
N LEU A 289 25.32 26.68 -15.62
CA LEU A 289 26.30 25.58 -15.47
C LEU A 289 26.46 25.05 -14.02
N LYS A 290 25.58 25.43 -13.10
CA LYS A 290 25.51 24.85 -11.74
C LYS A 290 24.83 23.48 -11.79
N ASN A 291 25.08 22.65 -10.79
CA ASN A 291 24.25 21.46 -10.59
C ASN A 291 22.88 21.86 -9.99
N GLU A 292 21.89 20.98 -10.18
CA GLU A 292 20.52 21.23 -9.73
C GLU A 292 20.44 21.43 -8.21
N ALA A 293 21.20 20.65 -7.42
CA ALA A 293 21.26 20.78 -5.98
C ALA A 293 21.69 22.20 -5.50
N GLU A 294 22.71 22.80 -6.12
CA GLU A 294 23.13 24.17 -5.85
C GLU A 294 22.05 25.19 -6.21
N LEU A 295 21.38 25.04 -7.35
CA LEU A 295 20.26 25.90 -7.75
C LEU A 295 19.08 25.82 -6.76
N PHE A 296 18.78 24.61 -6.27
CA PHE A 296 17.74 24.40 -5.27
C PHE A 296 18.13 24.94 -3.88
N VAL A 297 19.41 24.92 -3.50
CA VAL A 297 19.90 25.63 -2.30
C VAL A 297 19.73 27.16 -2.46
N GLU A 298 20.10 27.72 -3.60
CA GLU A 298 19.93 29.16 -3.88
C GLU A 298 18.46 29.57 -3.78
N ARG A 299 17.56 28.80 -4.38
CA ARG A 299 16.09 28.97 -4.32
C ARG A 299 15.48 28.73 -2.93
N GLY A 300 16.22 28.12 -2.00
CA GLY A 300 15.76 27.85 -0.62
C GLY A 300 14.92 26.58 -0.46
N LEU A 301 15.04 25.64 -1.41
CA LEU A 301 14.49 24.29 -1.31
C LEU A 301 15.28 23.44 -0.30
N PHE A 302 16.60 23.66 -0.28
CA PHE A 302 17.55 23.00 0.64
C PHE A 302 18.44 24.05 1.31
N ASP A 303 19.05 23.67 2.44
CA ASP A 303 20.03 24.52 3.12
C ASP A 303 21.46 24.19 2.68
N LYS A 304 21.73 22.91 2.40
CA LYS A 304 23.07 22.43 2.01
C LYS A 304 23.00 21.35 0.93
N ALA A 305 23.99 21.39 0.04
CA ALA A 305 24.29 20.34 -0.92
C ALA A 305 25.69 19.75 -0.62
N VAL A 306 25.74 18.51 -0.14
CA VAL A 306 26.96 17.80 0.27
C VAL A 306 27.16 16.54 -0.58
N THR A 307 28.36 16.01 -0.71
CA THR A 307 28.51 14.63 -1.24
C THR A 307 28.24 13.60 -0.14
N ARG A 308 27.90 12.36 -0.48
CA ARG A 308 27.78 11.26 0.50
C ARG A 308 28.98 11.10 1.46
N PHE A 309 30.20 11.47 1.06
CA PHE A 309 31.35 11.53 1.98
C PHE A 309 31.27 12.70 2.95
N GLN A 310 30.97 13.90 2.43
CA GLN A 310 30.79 15.12 3.22
C GLN A 310 29.56 15.07 4.15
N TRP A 311 28.60 14.17 3.92
CA TRP A 311 27.46 13.95 4.81
C TRP A 311 27.90 13.48 6.20
N GLY A 312 28.83 12.52 6.29
CA GLY A 312 29.37 12.05 7.56
C GLY A 312 30.16 13.15 8.28
N ASP A 313 30.95 13.92 7.53
CA ASP A 313 31.67 15.08 8.07
C ASP A 313 30.72 16.17 8.60
N TYR A 314 29.61 16.41 7.89
CA TYR A 314 28.59 17.36 8.32
C TYR A 314 27.87 16.92 9.59
N LEU A 315 27.46 15.65 9.71
CA LEU A 315 26.84 15.15 10.95
C LEU A 315 27.79 15.25 12.16
N ARG A 316 29.09 15.04 11.95
CA ARG A 316 30.13 15.20 12.98
C ARG A 316 30.28 16.66 13.44
N ASP A 317 30.31 17.61 12.50
CA ASP A 317 30.32 19.05 12.76
C ASP A 317 29.08 19.50 13.55
N GLN A 318 27.87 19.05 13.16
CA GLN A 318 26.64 19.37 13.88
C GLN A 318 26.57 18.75 15.29
N ALA A 319 27.25 17.62 15.51
CA ALA A 319 27.40 17.01 16.82
C ALA A 319 28.51 17.64 17.68
N GLY A 320 29.28 18.60 17.17
CA GLY A 320 30.37 19.25 17.91
C GLY A 320 31.55 18.32 18.25
N ILE A 321 31.79 17.30 17.42
CA ILE A 321 32.77 16.23 17.69
C ILE A 321 34.05 16.43 16.87
N ASP A 322 35.20 16.13 17.47
CA ASP A 322 36.53 16.23 16.84
C ASP A 322 36.62 15.45 15.50
N GLU A 323 37.38 15.95 14.54
CA GLU A 323 37.47 15.41 13.16
C GLU A 323 37.83 13.91 13.07
N ASP A 324 38.50 13.36 14.08
CA ASP A 324 38.95 11.97 14.17
C ASP A 324 37.92 11.00 14.79
N LYS A 325 36.74 11.48 15.20
CA LYS A 325 35.68 10.69 15.86
C LYS A 325 34.36 10.79 15.10
N TYR A 326 33.51 9.77 15.20
CA TYR A 326 32.16 9.80 14.63
C TYR A 326 31.11 10.10 15.72
N PRO A 327 29.98 10.77 15.38
CA PRO A 327 28.85 10.87 16.30
C PRO A 327 28.31 9.48 16.66
N ASN A 328 27.95 9.30 17.93
CA ASN A 328 27.27 8.08 18.37
C ASN A 328 25.83 8.12 17.85
N LEU A 329 25.61 7.50 16.69
CA LEU A 329 24.27 7.31 16.13
C LEU A 329 23.57 6.17 16.87
N VAL A 330 22.34 6.42 17.32
CA VAL A 330 21.39 5.39 17.75
C VAL A 330 20.38 5.22 16.65
N TYR A 331 20.17 4.01 16.16
CA TYR A 331 19.25 3.77 15.05
C TYR A 331 17.80 3.57 15.53
N LEU A 332 16.85 3.83 14.64
CA LEU A 332 15.41 3.68 14.88
C LEU A 332 15.02 2.32 15.48
N ASP A 333 15.56 1.23 14.96
CA ASP A 333 15.24 -0.13 15.37
C ASP A 333 15.78 -0.47 16.77
N GLU A 334 16.99 -0.01 17.09
CA GLU A 334 17.61 -0.07 18.41
C GLU A 334 16.76 0.70 19.43
N TYR A 335 16.48 1.99 19.17
CA TYR A 335 15.73 2.85 20.08
C TYR A 335 14.29 2.37 20.29
N LEU A 336 13.61 1.92 19.22
CA LEU A 336 12.26 1.39 19.29
C LEU A 336 12.21 0.04 20.04
N SER A 337 13.28 -0.75 19.99
CA SER A 337 13.39 -2.00 20.76
C SER A 337 13.51 -1.71 22.26
N ASP A 338 14.37 -0.77 22.65
CA ASP A 338 14.50 -0.32 24.05
C ASP A 338 13.17 0.22 24.60
N LEU A 339 12.48 1.10 23.85
CA LEU A 339 11.16 1.61 24.24
C LEU A 339 10.12 0.51 24.44
N ARG A 340 10.19 -0.58 23.66
CA ARG A 340 9.29 -1.73 23.81
C ARG A 340 9.64 -2.59 25.02
N VAL A 341 10.92 -2.71 25.37
CA VAL A 341 11.37 -3.37 26.61
C VAL A 341 10.88 -2.59 27.82
N VAL A 342 11.15 -1.28 27.89
CA VAL A 342 10.70 -0.40 28.98
C VAL A 342 9.17 -0.45 29.15
N LYS A 343 8.40 -0.36 28.06
CA LYS A 343 6.92 -0.51 28.11
C LYS A 343 6.42 -1.91 28.50
N SER A 344 7.26 -2.94 28.42
CA SER A 344 6.91 -4.29 28.88
C SER A 344 7.18 -4.52 30.37
N GLU A 345 8.02 -3.67 30.97
CA GLU A 345 8.31 -3.66 32.41
C GLU A 345 7.34 -2.75 33.19
N ASP A 346 6.79 -1.72 32.54
CA ASP A 346 5.71 -0.89 33.08
C ASP A 346 4.40 -1.71 33.19
N LYS A 347 4.02 -2.03 34.43
CA LYS A 347 2.86 -2.90 34.75
C LYS A 347 1.51 -2.16 34.73
N THR A 348 1.42 -1.01 34.08
CA THR A 348 0.14 -0.30 33.91
C THR A 348 -0.83 -1.16 33.11
N ASP A 349 -1.97 -1.54 33.71
CA ASP A 349 -2.97 -2.37 33.05
C ASP A 349 -3.87 -1.52 32.13
N TYR A 350 -3.32 -1.16 30.96
CA TYR A 350 -4.02 -0.49 29.87
C TYR A 350 -5.29 -1.22 29.41
N SER A 351 -5.51 -2.50 29.76
CA SER A 351 -6.73 -3.19 29.38
C SER A 351 -7.96 -2.67 30.14
N THR A 352 -7.78 -2.05 31.31
CA THR A 352 -8.85 -1.52 32.16
C THR A 352 -9.29 -0.09 31.83
N LYS A 353 -8.50 0.66 31.06
CA LYS A 353 -8.76 2.07 30.73
C LYS A 353 -9.71 2.24 29.54
N ASP A 354 -10.55 3.26 29.59
CA ASP A 354 -11.44 3.64 28.49
C ASP A 354 -10.62 4.22 27.32
N TYR A 355 -10.96 3.91 26.07
CA TYR A 355 -10.05 4.13 24.93
C TYR A 355 -10.75 4.49 23.60
N TYR A 356 -9.98 5.05 22.67
CA TYR A 356 -10.36 5.23 21.27
C TYR A 356 -9.91 4.05 20.40
N LEU A 357 -10.59 3.82 19.27
CA LEU A 357 -10.45 2.62 18.47
C LEU A 357 -10.24 2.96 16.98
N THR A 358 -8.99 2.95 16.48
CA THR A 358 -8.66 3.24 15.07
C THR A 358 -8.67 2.00 14.18
N TYR A 359 -9.64 1.91 13.26
CA TYR A 359 -9.66 0.94 12.16
C TYR A 359 -8.95 1.46 10.92
N TYR A 360 -8.54 0.52 10.05
CA TYR A 360 -7.82 0.81 8.81
C TYR A 360 -8.42 -0.03 7.68
N TYR A 361 -8.93 0.65 6.65
CA TYR A 361 -9.42 0.04 5.43
C TYR A 361 -8.98 0.87 4.22
N SER A 362 -8.33 0.21 3.27
CA SER A 362 -7.92 0.80 1.99
C SER A 362 -8.24 -0.16 0.85
N GLY A 363 -8.68 0.38 -0.29
CA GLY A 363 -9.05 -0.39 -1.48
C GLY A 363 -10.47 -0.16 -2.00
N PHE A 364 -10.85 -0.85 -3.07
CA PHE A 364 -12.18 -0.81 -3.66
C PHE A 364 -13.19 -1.67 -2.89
N TYR A 365 -14.48 -1.42 -3.09
CA TYR A 365 -15.55 -2.34 -2.70
C TYR A 365 -15.96 -3.22 -3.90
N GLY A 366 -16.08 -4.53 -3.67
CA GLY A 366 -16.91 -5.41 -4.50
C GLY A 366 -16.29 -6.04 -5.76
N GLN A 367 -15.02 -5.81 -6.08
CA GLN A 367 -14.32 -6.57 -7.12
C GLN A 367 -13.55 -7.77 -6.54
N THR A 368 -13.06 -8.65 -7.40
CA THR A 368 -12.31 -9.84 -7.01
C THR A 368 -10.83 -9.65 -7.29
N GLY A 369 -10.04 -9.34 -6.26
CA GLY A 369 -8.58 -9.37 -6.36
C GLY A 369 -7.83 -8.77 -5.18
N ALA A 370 -8.31 -7.64 -4.64
CA ALA A 370 -7.63 -6.92 -3.55
C ALA A 370 -8.61 -6.06 -2.71
N ASP A 371 -9.86 -6.49 -2.62
CA ASP A 371 -10.98 -5.63 -2.24
C ASP A 371 -11.36 -5.71 -0.76
N VAL A 372 -11.88 -4.59 -0.25
CA VAL A 372 -12.48 -4.49 1.08
C VAL A 372 -13.97 -4.76 0.96
N ASP A 373 -14.43 -5.86 1.56
CA ASP A 373 -15.86 -6.11 1.70
C ASP A 373 -16.48 -5.11 2.69
N ALA A 374 -17.27 -4.18 2.17
CA ALA A 374 -18.01 -3.21 2.97
C ALA A 374 -18.93 -3.86 4.02
N ASN A 375 -19.42 -5.09 3.78
CA ASN A 375 -20.20 -5.85 4.76
C ASN A 375 -19.33 -6.34 5.91
N SER A 376 -18.10 -6.76 5.65
CA SER A 376 -17.10 -7.09 6.68
C SER A 376 -16.78 -5.87 7.56
N VAL A 377 -16.51 -4.70 6.94
CA VAL A 377 -16.30 -3.43 7.66
C VAL A 377 -17.50 -3.08 8.54
N ALA A 378 -18.70 -3.07 7.96
CA ALA A 378 -19.93 -2.75 8.64
C ALA A 378 -20.23 -3.73 9.79
N SER A 379 -19.98 -5.04 9.59
CA SER A 379 -20.19 -6.07 10.60
C SER A 379 -19.24 -5.91 11.78
N GLU A 380 -17.97 -5.60 11.53
CA GLU A 380 -16.99 -5.35 12.60
C GLU A 380 -17.33 -4.06 13.36
N LEU A 381 -17.68 -2.97 12.69
CA LEU A 381 -18.13 -1.73 13.34
C LEU A 381 -19.36 -1.97 14.25
N LEU A 382 -20.39 -2.66 13.74
CA LEU A 382 -21.61 -2.97 14.49
C LEU A 382 -21.38 -3.95 15.65
N ASN A 383 -20.50 -4.94 15.49
CA ASN A 383 -20.06 -5.84 16.56
C ASN A 383 -19.40 -5.06 17.71
N ARG A 384 -18.69 -3.96 17.39
CA ARG A 384 -18.03 -3.11 18.38
C ARG A 384 -18.99 -2.18 19.11
N THR A 385 -20.11 -1.75 18.49
CA THR A 385 -21.23 -1.13 19.22
C THR A 385 -21.71 -2.01 20.37
N VAL A 386 -22.01 -3.29 20.09
CA VAL A 386 -22.47 -4.26 21.10
C VAL A 386 -21.44 -4.45 22.21
N LEU A 387 -20.15 -4.46 21.88
CA LEU A 387 -19.07 -4.60 22.86
C LEU A 387 -18.75 -3.29 23.63
N ALA A 388 -19.10 -2.13 23.08
CA ALA A 388 -19.04 -0.85 23.78
C ALA A 388 -20.20 -0.69 24.77
N GLU A 389 -21.37 -1.24 24.45
CA GLU A 389 -22.52 -1.30 25.36
C GLU A 389 -22.32 -2.33 26.50
N ALA A 390 -21.60 -3.43 26.24
CA ALA A 390 -21.31 -4.48 27.20
C ALA A 390 -19.81 -4.83 27.28
N PRO A 391 -18.97 -3.99 27.93
CA PRO A 391 -17.57 -4.31 28.16
C PRO A 391 -17.45 -5.59 29.01
N LYS A 392 -16.45 -6.42 28.69
CA LYS A 392 -16.13 -7.61 29.51
C LYS A 392 -15.57 -7.16 30.86
N GLU A 393 -15.87 -7.90 31.93
CA GLU A 393 -15.29 -7.62 33.25
C GLU A 393 -13.76 -7.47 33.17
N GLY A 394 -13.25 -6.40 33.79
CA GLY A 394 -11.83 -6.04 33.74
C GLY A 394 -11.36 -5.42 32.41
N LYS A 395 -12.26 -4.94 31.54
CA LYS A 395 -11.90 -4.18 30.34
C LYS A 395 -12.55 -2.80 30.27
N GLY A 396 -11.78 -1.82 29.82
CA GLY A 396 -12.29 -0.48 29.53
C GLY A 396 -13.25 -0.46 28.33
N LYS A 397 -14.01 0.64 28.25
CA LYS A 397 -15.03 0.90 27.24
C LYS A 397 -14.44 1.64 26.04
N VAL A 398 -14.94 1.32 24.85
CA VAL A 398 -14.66 2.12 23.64
C VAL A 398 -15.46 3.43 23.75
N LYS A 399 -14.75 4.56 23.80
CA LYS A 399 -15.33 5.91 23.86
C LYS A 399 -15.49 6.56 22.48
N GLY A 400 -14.79 6.07 21.46
CA GLY A 400 -14.84 6.66 20.13
C GLY A 400 -14.08 5.82 19.13
N ILE A 401 -14.44 5.96 17.85
CA ILE A 401 -13.84 5.21 16.75
C ILE A 401 -13.25 6.18 15.73
N VAL A 402 -12.01 5.93 15.32
CA VAL A 402 -11.46 6.53 14.10
C VAL A 402 -11.52 5.46 13.01
N LEU A 403 -12.13 5.75 11.89
CA LEU A 403 -12.12 4.88 10.71
C LEU A 403 -11.18 5.48 9.68
N ARG A 404 -9.94 4.99 9.58
CA ARG A 404 -9.11 5.30 8.41
C ARG A 404 -9.72 4.61 7.19
N LEU A 405 -10.12 5.40 6.21
CA LEU A 405 -10.79 4.94 4.99
C LEU A 405 -10.19 5.64 3.77
N ASP A 406 -9.38 4.88 3.03
CA ASP A 406 -8.71 5.35 1.82
C ASP A 406 -9.20 4.54 0.61
N SER A 407 -10.17 5.10 -0.11
CA SER A 407 -10.98 4.34 -1.05
C SER A 407 -11.69 5.25 -2.04
N ILE A 408 -11.86 4.75 -3.27
CA ILE A 408 -12.79 5.35 -4.25
C ILE A 408 -14.17 4.67 -4.25
N GLY A 409 -14.33 3.66 -3.38
CA GLY A 409 -15.54 2.88 -3.17
C GLY A 409 -15.75 1.75 -4.17
N GLY A 410 -17.02 1.47 -4.41
CA GLY A 410 -17.52 0.48 -5.36
C GLY A 410 -18.99 0.78 -5.65
N THR A 411 -19.88 -0.17 -5.39
CA THR A 411 -21.31 0.03 -5.70
C THR A 411 -22.03 0.90 -4.66
N LEU A 412 -23.10 1.59 -5.08
CA LEU A 412 -23.94 2.40 -4.19
C LEU A 412 -24.58 1.59 -3.03
N PRO A 413 -25.04 0.34 -3.22
CA PRO A 413 -25.52 -0.50 -2.12
C PRO A 413 -24.47 -0.79 -1.04
N GLU A 414 -23.22 -1.06 -1.42
CA GLU A 414 -22.12 -1.32 -0.46
C GLU A 414 -21.81 -0.07 0.36
N ALA A 415 -21.76 1.09 -0.29
CA ALA A 415 -21.63 2.38 0.40
C ALA A 415 -22.80 2.66 1.36
N GLN A 416 -24.02 2.28 0.99
CA GLN A 416 -25.20 2.41 1.86
C GLN A 416 -25.11 1.50 3.09
N VAL A 417 -24.56 0.28 2.96
CA VAL A 417 -24.30 -0.62 4.09
C VAL A 417 -23.33 0.01 5.08
N LEU A 418 -22.18 0.53 4.61
CA LEU A 418 -21.19 1.17 5.47
C LEU A 418 -21.70 2.49 6.08
N TYR A 419 -22.37 3.34 5.30
CA TYR A 419 -23.06 4.54 5.81
C TYR A 419 -24.00 4.19 6.97
N SER A 420 -24.85 3.18 6.79
CA SER A 420 -25.82 2.78 7.80
C SER A 420 -25.18 2.09 9.02
N ALA A 421 -24.01 1.48 8.89
CA ALA A 421 -23.24 1.00 10.03
C ALA A 421 -22.65 2.18 10.83
N LEU A 422 -22.01 3.14 10.16
CA LEU A 422 -21.44 4.34 10.78
C LEU A 422 -22.51 5.15 11.54
N ARG A 423 -23.65 5.43 10.90
CA ARG A 423 -24.78 6.13 11.54
C ARG A 423 -25.27 5.40 12.80
N LYS A 424 -25.43 4.08 12.75
CA LYS A 424 -25.87 3.27 13.90
C LYS A 424 -24.90 3.29 15.07
N VAL A 425 -23.59 3.32 14.80
CA VAL A 425 -22.54 3.39 15.83
C VAL A 425 -22.54 4.78 16.48
N SER A 426 -22.62 5.85 15.68
CA SER A 426 -22.83 7.24 16.15
C SER A 426 -24.09 7.34 17.03
N GLU A 427 -25.21 6.77 16.56
CA GLU A 427 -26.52 6.81 17.24
C GLU A 427 -26.58 5.97 18.53
N SER A 428 -25.66 5.01 18.74
CA SER A 428 -25.50 4.31 20.02
C SER A 428 -24.70 5.11 21.06
N GLY A 429 -24.28 6.34 20.73
CA GLY A 429 -23.50 7.21 21.60
C GLY A 429 -21.99 6.94 21.59
N VAL A 430 -21.47 6.20 20.60
CA VAL A 430 -20.02 6.06 20.36
C VAL A 430 -19.67 6.92 19.15
N PRO A 431 -19.08 8.12 19.32
CA PRO A 431 -18.74 8.98 18.19
C PRO A 431 -17.75 8.32 17.24
N VAL A 432 -17.97 8.54 15.93
CA VAL A 432 -17.14 8.00 14.85
C VAL A 432 -16.60 9.13 13.99
N VAL A 433 -15.29 9.14 13.78
CA VAL A 433 -14.59 10.06 12.87
C VAL A 433 -13.98 9.26 11.73
N VAL A 434 -14.30 9.59 10.48
CA VAL A 434 -13.55 9.06 9.34
C VAL A 434 -12.30 9.90 9.12
N LEU A 435 -11.17 9.23 8.85
CA LEU A 435 -9.90 9.86 8.50
C LEU A 435 -9.45 9.33 7.13
N THR A 436 -8.96 10.21 6.25
CA THR A 436 -8.35 9.80 4.97
C THR A 436 -6.94 10.37 4.81
N GLY A 437 -6.01 9.47 4.49
CA GLY A 437 -4.60 9.75 4.27
C GLY A 437 -4.14 9.56 2.83
N ASP A 438 -4.93 8.96 1.94
CA ASP A 438 -4.56 8.75 0.52
C ASP A 438 -5.67 9.18 -0.46
N GLY A 439 -6.93 9.14 -0.03
CA GLY A 439 -8.04 9.71 -0.78
C GLY A 439 -9.38 9.06 -0.46
N LEU A 440 -10.44 9.88 -0.48
CA LEU A 440 -11.79 9.47 -0.12
C LEU A 440 -12.76 9.93 -1.20
N LEU A 441 -13.03 9.05 -2.16
CA LEU A 441 -13.72 9.36 -3.40
C LEU A 441 -15.00 8.54 -3.62
N GLY A 442 -15.81 8.99 -4.57
CA GLY A 442 -16.91 8.23 -5.14
C GLY A 442 -17.92 7.76 -4.08
N SER A 443 -18.20 6.47 -4.07
CA SER A 443 -19.17 5.89 -3.13
C SER A 443 -18.58 5.63 -1.74
N ALA A 444 -17.25 5.57 -1.58
CA ALA A 444 -16.63 5.54 -0.25
C ALA A 444 -16.80 6.89 0.48
N TYR A 445 -16.68 8.02 -0.25
CA TYR A 445 -17.01 9.32 0.31
C TYR A 445 -18.47 9.42 0.78
N LEU A 446 -19.42 8.91 -0.02
CA LEU A 446 -20.83 8.82 0.41
C LEU A 446 -20.99 8.00 1.68
N ALA A 447 -20.31 6.85 1.79
CA ALA A 447 -20.32 6.02 2.98
C ALA A 447 -19.80 6.78 4.22
N ALA A 448 -18.68 7.49 4.06
CA ALA A 448 -18.07 8.29 5.13
C ALA A 448 -18.96 9.42 5.66
N THR A 449 -19.92 9.94 4.88
CA THR A 449 -20.91 10.91 5.38
C THR A 449 -21.84 10.35 6.47
N GLY A 450 -21.77 9.03 6.76
CA GLY A 450 -22.43 8.40 7.89
C GLY A 450 -21.67 8.56 9.23
N ALA A 451 -20.46 9.10 9.23
CA ALA A 451 -19.71 9.42 10.46
C ALA A 451 -20.18 10.74 11.10
N ASP A 452 -19.70 11.04 12.31
CA ASP A 452 -19.96 12.32 12.99
C ASP A 452 -19.04 13.44 12.47
N ALA A 453 -17.87 13.09 11.95
CA ALA A 453 -16.98 14.00 11.23
C ALA A 453 -16.10 13.25 10.21
N ILE A 454 -15.66 13.97 9.18
CA ILE A 454 -14.64 13.53 8.22
C ILE A 454 -13.42 14.44 8.36
N VAL A 455 -12.26 13.86 8.65
CA VAL A 455 -10.95 14.51 8.65
C VAL A 455 -10.17 14.04 7.43
N ALA A 456 -9.48 14.94 6.74
CA ALA A 456 -8.64 14.60 5.58
C ALA A 456 -7.27 15.24 5.68
N SER A 457 -6.23 14.55 5.20
CA SER A 457 -4.97 15.22 4.87
C SER A 457 -5.23 16.35 3.86
N LYS A 458 -4.45 17.43 3.96
CA LYS A 458 -4.62 18.62 3.12
C LYS A 458 -4.49 18.34 1.61
N TYR A 459 -3.66 17.37 1.26
CA TYR A 459 -3.14 17.18 -0.10
C TYR A 459 -3.84 16.06 -0.89
N VAL A 460 -4.71 15.28 -0.24
CA VAL A 460 -5.30 14.06 -0.82
C VAL A 460 -6.61 14.35 -1.56
N PRO A 461 -7.01 13.54 -2.55
CA PRO A 461 -8.24 13.75 -3.30
C PRO A 461 -9.50 13.32 -2.53
N VAL A 462 -10.51 14.20 -2.50
CA VAL A 462 -11.79 13.99 -1.80
C VAL A 462 -12.99 14.33 -2.69
N GLY A 463 -14.11 13.65 -2.49
CA GLY A 463 -15.38 13.90 -3.20
C GLY A 463 -15.53 13.04 -4.45
N GLY A 464 -15.63 13.64 -5.64
CA GLY A 464 -15.68 12.90 -6.90
C GLY A 464 -16.95 12.05 -7.09
N VAL A 465 -18.05 12.37 -6.42
CA VAL A 465 -19.31 11.59 -6.47
C VAL A 465 -19.87 11.58 -7.91
N ASN A 466 -19.73 10.44 -8.57
CA ASN A 466 -20.18 10.17 -9.93
C ASN A 466 -20.78 8.76 -10.00
N ALA A 467 -21.49 8.45 -11.08
CA ALA A 467 -21.86 7.08 -11.41
C ALA A 467 -21.52 6.77 -12.86
N SER A 468 -21.01 5.58 -13.14
CA SER A 468 -20.64 5.16 -14.49
C SER A 468 -21.07 3.71 -14.77
N SER A 469 -21.16 3.38 -16.05
CA SER A 469 -21.34 2.02 -16.53
C SER A 469 -20.45 1.84 -17.75
N ASN A 470 -19.47 0.94 -17.66
CA ASN A 470 -18.59 0.61 -18.78
C ASN A 470 -19.20 -0.58 -19.54
N LEU A 471 -19.51 -0.39 -20.83
CA LEU A 471 -20.29 -1.35 -21.62
C LEU A 471 -19.70 -1.49 -23.02
N ILE A 472 -18.88 -2.52 -23.20
CA ILE A 472 -18.15 -2.77 -24.45
C ILE A 472 -18.75 -4.00 -25.15
N ASP A 473 -19.09 -3.85 -26.42
CA ASP A 473 -19.50 -4.93 -27.33
C ASP A 473 -18.42 -5.17 -28.38
N SER A 474 -17.61 -6.20 -28.19
CA SER A 474 -16.55 -6.62 -29.12
C SER A 474 -16.99 -7.76 -30.06
N THR A 475 -18.30 -8.03 -30.15
CA THR A 475 -18.85 -9.16 -30.92
C THR A 475 -18.46 -9.09 -32.41
N ASP A 476 -18.51 -7.90 -33.02
CA ASP A 476 -18.18 -7.75 -34.44
C ASP A 476 -16.67 -7.81 -34.69
N ALA A 477 -15.85 -7.29 -33.76
CA ALA A 477 -14.40 -7.49 -33.76
C ALA A 477 -14.02 -8.97 -33.67
N LEU A 478 -14.65 -9.74 -32.77
CA LEU A 478 -14.43 -11.18 -32.62
C LEU A 478 -14.79 -11.98 -33.88
N ARG A 479 -15.88 -11.61 -34.56
CA ARG A 479 -16.25 -12.20 -35.85
C ARG A 479 -15.24 -11.87 -36.94
N ALA A 480 -14.87 -10.60 -37.08
CA ALA A 480 -14.02 -10.10 -38.15
C ALA A 480 -12.57 -10.62 -38.06
N PHE A 481 -11.97 -10.59 -36.87
CA PHE A 481 -10.55 -10.88 -36.69
C PHE A 481 -10.24 -12.31 -36.23
N TYR A 482 -11.16 -12.94 -35.48
CA TYR A 482 -10.90 -14.24 -34.85
C TYR A 482 -11.83 -15.37 -35.34
N ASN A 483 -12.78 -15.06 -36.24
CA ASN A 483 -13.86 -15.99 -36.66
C ASN A 483 -14.61 -16.62 -35.48
N MET A 484 -14.62 -15.92 -34.35
CA MET A 484 -15.39 -16.29 -33.17
C MET A 484 -16.82 -15.80 -33.36
N ASN A 485 -17.79 -16.67 -33.12
CA ASN A 485 -19.20 -16.37 -33.37
C ASN A 485 -20.00 -16.37 -32.05
N PRO A 486 -19.93 -15.30 -31.23
CA PRO A 486 -20.80 -15.17 -30.08
C PRO A 486 -22.27 -15.26 -30.50
N SER A 487 -22.98 -16.16 -29.84
CA SER A 487 -24.39 -16.47 -30.08
C SER A 487 -25.09 -16.68 -28.74
N TYR A 488 -26.33 -16.21 -28.63
CA TYR A 488 -27.07 -16.15 -27.39
C TYR A 488 -28.53 -16.55 -27.60
N PHE A 489 -29.08 -17.35 -26.70
CA PHE A 489 -30.50 -17.67 -26.70
C PHE A 489 -31.29 -16.52 -26.05
N LYS A 490 -32.11 -15.82 -26.85
CA LYS A 490 -32.84 -14.63 -26.40
C LYS A 490 -34.09 -14.99 -25.59
N GLY A 491 -33.93 -15.19 -24.29
CA GLY A 491 -35.04 -15.15 -23.33
C GLY A 491 -35.56 -13.73 -23.01
N SER A 492 -34.79 -12.70 -23.36
CA SER A 492 -35.10 -11.28 -23.15
C SER A 492 -34.52 -10.42 -24.27
N GLN A 493 -35.03 -9.19 -24.43
CA GLN A 493 -34.44 -8.16 -25.29
C GLN A 493 -33.28 -7.42 -24.61
N LEU A 494 -33.21 -7.48 -23.27
CA LEU A 494 -32.09 -7.02 -22.46
C LEU A 494 -31.04 -8.13 -22.42
N VAL A 495 -30.09 -8.10 -23.35
CA VAL A 495 -29.01 -9.09 -23.44
C VAL A 495 -27.76 -8.53 -22.78
N THR A 496 -27.24 -9.28 -21.81
CA THR A 496 -26.04 -8.95 -21.04
C THR A 496 -25.31 -10.23 -20.62
N SER A 497 -24.11 -10.09 -20.05
CA SER A 497 -23.24 -11.16 -19.57
C SER A 497 -23.83 -11.95 -18.39
N GLY A 498 -23.31 -13.16 -18.16
CA GLY A 498 -23.41 -13.82 -16.85
C GLY A 498 -24.80 -14.36 -16.49
N ALA A 499 -25.50 -15.00 -17.42
CA ALA A 499 -26.69 -15.78 -17.08
C ALA A 499 -26.30 -16.93 -16.12
N ASN A 500 -26.65 -16.79 -14.84
CA ASN A 500 -26.49 -17.84 -13.83
C ASN A 500 -27.46 -19.00 -14.13
N LEU A 501 -27.02 -19.91 -14.99
CA LEU A 501 -27.73 -21.16 -15.26
C LEU A 501 -27.68 -22.05 -14.00
N PRO A 502 -28.76 -22.76 -13.65
CA PRO A 502 -28.75 -23.67 -12.51
C PRO A 502 -27.73 -24.79 -12.73
N PHE A 503 -27.11 -25.26 -11.65
CA PHE A 503 -26.21 -26.42 -11.70
C PHE A 503 -26.95 -27.64 -12.28
N PRO A 504 -26.34 -28.42 -13.20
CA PRO A 504 -24.95 -28.35 -13.68
C PRO A 504 -24.76 -27.54 -14.98
N PHE A 505 -25.78 -26.84 -15.49
CA PHE A 505 -25.71 -26.18 -16.80
C PHE A 505 -24.67 -25.07 -16.87
N ASN A 506 -24.35 -24.42 -15.74
CA ASN A 506 -23.24 -23.48 -15.60
C ASN A 506 -21.85 -24.09 -15.83
N LEU A 507 -21.68 -25.42 -15.70
CA LEU A 507 -20.43 -26.11 -16.02
C LEU A 507 -20.21 -26.31 -17.53
N VAL A 508 -21.30 -26.31 -18.30
CA VAL A 508 -21.29 -26.56 -19.76
C VAL A 508 -21.41 -25.26 -20.55
N VAL A 509 -22.06 -24.25 -19.98
CA VAL A 509 -22.29 -22.94 -20.59
C VAL A 509 -21.87 -21.85 -19.61
N SER A 510 -20.61 -21.42 -19.72
CA SER A 510 -20.10 -20.20 -19.11
C SER A 510 -20.21 -19.05 -20.11
N GLY A 511 -21.00 -18.03 -19.79
CA GLY A 511 -21.25 -16.90 -20.68
C GLY A 511 -20.18 -15.82 -20.56
N SER A 512 -19.14 -15.88 -21.40
CA SER A 512 -18.19 -14.78 -21.56
C SER A 512 -18.89 -13.50 -22.06
N SER A 513 -18.55 -12.37 -21.44
CA SER A 513 -19.12 -11.05 -21.73
C SER A 513 -18.63 -10.52 -23.07
N VAL A 514 -19.49 -10.48 -24.10
CA VAL A 514 -19.09 -9.95 -25.42
C VAL A 514 -20.17 -9.11 -26.13
N LEU A 515 -21.46 -9.39 -25.92
CA LEU A 515 -22.56 -8.70 -26.60
C LEU A 515 -23.35 -7.80 -25.63
N VAL A 516 -23.57 -6.55 -26.02
CA VAL A 516 -24.44 -5.58 -25.33
C VAL A 516 -25.56 -5.19 -26.30
N SER A 517 -26.83 -5.41 -25.93
CA SER A 517 -27.94 -4.90 -26.77
C SER A 517 -28.13 -3.39 -26.57
N PRO A 518 -28.48 -2.61 -27.62
CA PRO A 518 -28.78 -1.18 -27.46
C PRO A 518 -29.88 -0.89 -26.44
N GLN A 519 -30.84 -1.81 -26.30
CA GLN A 519 -31.89 -1.73 -25.26
C GLN A 519 -31.32 -1.90 -23.85
N PHE A 520 -30.33 -2.78 -23.66
CA PHE A 520 -29.64 -2.91 -22.38
C PHE A 520 -28.73 -1.71 -22.10
N ALA A 521 -28.06 -1.15 -23.11
CA ALA A 521 -27.29 0.07 -22.98
C ALA A 521 -28.15 1.25 -22.49
N GLU A 522 -29.30 1.51 -23.13
CA GLU A 522 -30.19 2.61 -22.71
C GLU A 522 -30.80 2.34 -21.32
N TYR A 523 -31.20 1.09 -21.02
CA TYR A 523 -31.63 0.70 -19.67
C TYR A 523 -30.55 1.00 -18.61
N ARG A 524 -29.30 0.61 -18.89
CA ARG A 524 -28.16 0.84 -17.98
C ARG A 524 -27.88 2.32 -17.79
N LYS A 525 -27.92 3.13 -18.85
CA LYS A 525 -27.77 4.59 -18.79
C LYS A 525 -28.82 5.24 -17.88
N VAL A 526 -30.10 4.87 -18.02
CA VAL A 526 -31.18 5.37 -17.15
C VAL A 526 -30.97 4.94 -15.70
N VAL A 527 -30.59 3.69 -15.45
CA VAL A 527 -30.27 3.19 -14.09
C VAL A 527 -29.08 3.95 -13.48
N THR A 528 -28.00 4.16 -14.23
CA THR A 528 -26.81 4.89 -13.78
C THR A 528 -27.12 6.36 -13.49
N LEU A 529 -28.00 7.01 -14.26
CA LEU A 529 -28.46 8.36 -13.97
C LEU A 529 -29.25 8.41 -12.65
N GLY A 530 -30.21 7.50 -12.43
CA GLY A 530 -30.96 7.44 -11.18
C GLY A 530 -30.10 7.11 -9.95
N GLN A 531 -29.05 6.28 -10.13
CA GLN A 531 -28.04 6.04 -9.08
C GLN A 531 -27.25 7.31 -8.74
N TYR A 532 -26.86 8.11 -9.74
CA TYR A 532 -26.21 9.40 -9.52
C TYR A 532 -27.12 10.41 -8.83
N GLU A 533 -28.39 10.53 -9.26
CA GLU A 533 -29.37 11.41 -8.62
C GLU A 533 -29.59 11.02 -7.14
N THR A 534 -29.73 9.73 -6.85
CA THR A 534 -29.82 9.20 -5.47
C THR A 534 -28.58 9.53 -4.64
N ALA A 535 -27.38 9.38 -5.23
CA ALA A 535 -26.11 9.69 -4.56
C ALA A 535 -25.98 11.18 -4.23
N VAL A 536 -26.37 12.07 -5.15
CA VAL A 536 -26.37 13.53 -4.97
C VAL A 536 -27.40 13.95 -3.91
N GLU A 537 -28.59 13.35 -3.89
CA GLU A 537 -29.60 13.60 -2.87
C GLU A 537 -29.12 13.16 -1.47
N ASN A 538 -28.50 11.98 -1.37
CA ASN A 538 -27.93 11.49 -0.11
C ASN A 538 -26.81 12.38 0.40
N LEU A 539 -25.90 12.83 -0.49
CA LEU A 539 -24.85 13.80 -0.16
C LEU A 539 -25.45 15.10 0.38
N ALA A 540 -26.43 15.66 -0.31
CA ALA A 540 -27.09 16.91 0.08
C ALA A 540 -27.72 16.82 1.48
N LYS A 541 -28.38 15.69 1.79
CA LYS A 541 -28.96 15.41 3.11
C LYS A 541 -27.88 15.26 4.18
N ALA A 542 -26.90 14.38 3.96
CA ALA A 542 -25.90 14.03 4.97
C ALA A 542 -25.00 15.22 5.35
N ARG A 543 -24.63 16.07 4.39
CA ARG A 543 -23.85 17.30 4.64
C ARG A 543 -24.72 18.55 4.86
N SER A 544 -26.05 18.41 4.86
CA SER A 544 -27.02 19.51 5.01
C SER A 544 -26.79 20.70 4.05
N PHE A 545 -26.47 20.40 2.80
CA PHE A 545 -26.15 21.42 1.79
C PHE A 545 -27.40 22.12 1.24
N THR A 546 -27.29 23.45 1.08
CA THR A 546 -28.24 24.20 0.24
C THR A 546 -28.02 23.86 -1.25
N PRO A 547 -28.98 24.13 -2.14
CA PRO A 547 -28.81 23.90 -3.58
C PRO A 547 -27.56 24.59 -4.17
N GLU A 548 -27.20 25.77 -3.68
CA GLU A 548 -26.04 26.55 -4.12
C GLU A 548 -24.72 25.99 -3.59
N GLN A 549 -24.73 25.30 -2.44
CA GLN A 549 -23.57 24.55 -1.94
C GLN A 549 -23.41 23.24 -2.71
N LEU A 550 -24.52 22.51 -2.93
CA LEU A 550 -24.54 21.27 -3.68
C LEU A 550 -24.02 21.45 -5.11
N ALA A 551 -24.47 22.49 -5.82
CA ALA A 551 -24.05 22.80 -7.19
C ALA A 551 -22.55 23.14 -7.36
N LYS A 552 -21.83 23.39 -6.25
CA LYS A 552 -20.37 23.55 -6.26
C LYS A 552 -19.63 22.23 -6.17
N VAL A 553 -20.22 21.21 -5.54
CA VAL A 553 -19.56 19.93 -5.18
C VAL A 553 -20.11 18.72 -5.92
N ASP A 554 -21.25 18.88 -6.61
CA ASP A 554 -21.86 17.87 -7.45
C ASP A 554 -21.06 17.63 -8.75
N GLN A 555 -21.68 16.95 -9.72
CA GLN A 555 -21.12 16.66 -11.03
C GLN A 555 -19.80 15.89 -11.02
N GLY A 556 -19.50 15.10 -9.98
CA GLY A 556 -18.29 14.28 -9.94
C GLY A 556 -16.98 15.06 -9.81
N ARG A 557 -17.02 16.31 -9.34
CA ARG A 557 -15.82 17.12 -9.10
C ARG A 557 -14.94 16.49 -8.02
N ILE A 558 -13.66 16.32 -8.31
CA ILE A 558 -12.65 15.93 -7.32
C ILE A 558 -11.98 17.19 -6.76
N PHE A 559 -11.84 17.23 -5.44
CA PHE A 559 -11.23 18.32 -4.68
C PHE A 559 -9.96 17.82 -4.01
N THR A 560 -8.99 18.70 -3.73
CA THR A 560 -7.98 18.40 -2.71
C THR A 560 -8.65 18.41 -1.33
N GLY A 561 -8.00 17.86 -0.29
CA GLY A 561 -8.45 18.01 1.10
C GLY A 561 -8.68 19.48 1.46
N GLN A 562 -7.74 20.37 1.11
CA GLN A 562 -7.86 21.83 1.27
C GLN A 562 -9.15 22.39 0.67
N ASP A 563 -9.37 22.21 -0.64
CA ASP A 563 -10.58 22.69 -1.32
C ASP A 563 -11.84 22.04 -0.70
N ALA A 564 -11.77 20.75 -0.37
CA ALA A 564 -12.87 19.99 0.21
C ALA A 564 -13.30 20.54 1.57
N TYR A 565 -12.37 21.04 2.38
CA TYR A 565 -12.67 21.72 3.63
C TYR A 565 -13.36 23.07 3.40
N GLU A 566 -12.86 23.86 2.44
CA GLU A 566 -13.46 25.17 2.08
C GLU A 566 -14.90 25.04 1.56
N VAL A 567 -15.19 23.99 0.80
CA VAL A 567 -16.56 23.68 0.32
C VAL A 567 -17.37 22.78 1.25
N LYS A 568 -16.84 22.47 2.46
CA LYS A 568 -17.48 21.69 3.53
C LYS A 568 -17.82 20.23 3.19
N LEU A 569 -17.09 19.62 2.25
CA LEU A 569 -17.10 18.17 2.04
C LEU A 569 -16.41 17.41 3.19
N VAL A 570 -15.40 18.03 3.84
CA VAL A 570 -14.79 17.53 5.08
C VAL A 570 -14.94 18.54 6.22
N ASP A 571 -14.77 18.07 7.45
CA ASP A 571 -15.02 18.84 8.68
C ASP A 571 -13.73 19.43 9.28
N ALA A 572 -12.58 18.82 9.01
CA ALA A 572 -11.26 19.36 9.35
C ALA A 572 -10.15 18.85 8.43
N LEU A 573 -9.04 19.59 8.42
CA LEU A 573 -7.77 19.19 7.82
C LEU A 573 -6.84 18.63 8.90
N GLY A 574 -6.18 17.51 8.62
CA GLY A 574 -5.18 16.94 9.50
C GLY A 574 -5.09 15.41 9.43
N GLY A 575 -4.40 14.86 10.42
CA GLY A 575 -4.22 13.42 10.60
C GLY A 575 -4.91 12.90 11.86
N VAL A 576 -4.39 11.79 12.37
CA VAL A 576 -4.99 11.06 13.50
C VAL A 576 -5.08 11.87 14.80
N GLU A 577 -4.18 12.83 15.04
CA GLU A 577 -4.28 13.75 16.19
C GLU A 577 -5.57 14.59 16.12
N VAL A 578 -5.86 15.15 14.94
CA VAL A 578 -7.07 15.96 14.71
C VAL A 578 -8.34 15.10 14.80
N ALA A 579 -8.26 13.84 14.37
CA ALA A 579 -9.35 12.88 14.56
C ALA A 579 -9.64 12.60 16.05
N TYR A 580 -8.60 12.43 16.88
CA TYR A 580 -8.77 12.30 18.33
C TYR A 580 -9.27 13.59 18.99
N GLU A 581 -8.84 14.77 18.54
CA GLU A 581 -9.40 16.04 19.01
C GLU A 581 -10.91 16.18 18.69
N TYR A 582 -11.36 15.65 17.56
CA TYR A 582 -12.79 15.61 17.23
C TYR A 582 -13.55 14.63 18.14
N LEU A 583 -13.01 13.42 18.34
CA LEU A 583 -13.58 12.48 19.32
C LEU A 583 -13.63 13.07 20.73
N ASP A 584 -12.62 13.86 21.13
CA ASP A 584 -12.56 14.58 22.40
C ASP A 584 -13.61 15.68 22.53
N LYS A 585 -13.95 16.38 21.44
CA LYS A 585 -15.01 17.40 21.42
C LYS A 585 -16.40 16.76 21.44
N LEU A 586 -16.54 15.56 20.87
CA LEU A 586 -17.79 14.79 20.85
C LEU A 586 -18.02 14.04 22.18
N ASN A 587 -16.96 13.53 22.82
CA ASN A 587 -17.00 12.88 24.13
C ASN A 587 -16.98 13.86 25.29
N LYS A 588 -18.15 14.08 25.89
CA LYS A 588 -18.30 14.96 27.07
C LYS A 588 -17.97 14.29 28.41
N GLU A 589 -17.67 12.99 28.40
CA GLU A 589 -17.35 12.17 29.57
C GLU A 589 -15.88 11.71 29.55
N LYS A 590 -14.96 12.62 29.90
CA LYS A 590 -13.58 12.28 30.26
C LYS A 590 -13.49 12.10 31.78
N ASP A 591 -13.13 10.90 32.22
CA ASP A 591 -12.77 10.61 33.62
C ASP A 591 -11.27 10.31 33.74
N GLU A 592 -10.81 10.03 34.96
CA GLU A 592 -9.39 9.73 35.24
C GLU A 592 -8.95 8.34 34.70
N ASN A 593 -9.88 7.51 34.21
CA ASN A 593 -9.61 6.19 33.64
C ASN A 593 -9.47 6.20 32.11
N PHE A 594 -9.53 7.36 31.46
CA PHE A 594 -9.45 7.49 30.01
C PHE A 594 -8.00 7.54 29.48
N ASP A 595 -7.71 6.78 28.41
CA ASP A 595 -6.47 6.81 27.63
C ASP A 595 -6.77 6.86 26.13
N ALA A 596 -6.62 8.05 25.54
CA ALA A 596 -6.87 8.30 24.12
C ALA A 596 -5.93 7.50 23.17
N THR A 597 -4.86 6.87 23.67
CA THR A 597 -3.78 6.32 22.83
C THR A 597 -3.81 4.79 22.64
N ALA A 598 -4.69 4.05 23.33
CA ALA A 598 -4.68 2.59 23.37
C ALA A 598 -5.27 1.90 22.11
N ILE A 599 -4.46 1.78 21.04
CA ILE A 599 -4.92 1.55 19.65
C ILE A 599 -4.02 0.59 18.82
N VAL A 600 -4.47 -0.38 17.97
CA VAL A 600 -5.71 -1.18 17.78
C VAL A 600 -5.34 -2.50 17.05
N LYS A 601 -6.27 -3.47 16.93
CA LYS A 601 -6.18 -4.71 16.13
C LYS A 601 -6.73 -4.53 14.69
N TYR A 602 -6.00 -5.00 13.68
CA TYR A 602 -6.44 -5.09 12.27
C TYR A 602 -6.80 -6.54 11.92
N GLU A 603 -7.88 -6.72 11.15
CA GLU A 603 -8.23 -7.95 10.44
C GLU A 603 -9.08 -7.58 9.19
N ALA A 604 -8.45 -7.00 8.16
CA ALA A 604 -8.99 -7.16 6.81
C ALA A 604 -8.29 -8.37 6.16
N ASN A 605 -9.13 -9.30 5.67
CA ASN A 605 -8.82 -10.64 5.17
C ASN A 605 -8.46 -11.72 6.24
N PRO A 606 -9.47 -12.36 6.87
CA PRO A 606 -9.28 -13.53 7.74
C PRO A 606 -8.96 -14.83 6.97
N GLU A 607 -9.08 -14.88 5.65
CA GLU A 607 -8.76 -16.10 4.86
C GLU A 607 -7.26 -16.24 4.59
N SER A 608 -6.51 -15.12 4.52
CA SER A 608 -5.05 -15.17 4.49
C SER A 608 -4.47 -15.48 5.87
N SER A 609 -4.44 -16.76 6.23
CA SER A 609 -3.57 -17.27 7.31
C SER A 609 -2.16 -16.65 7.19
N PRO A 610 -1.47 -16.30 8.30
CA PRO A 610 -0.12 -15.69 8.23
C PRO A 610 0.91 -16.50 7.42
N TYR A 611 0.67 -17.80 7.25
CA TYR A 611 1.47 -18.69 6.40
C TYR A 611 1.19 -18.51 4.89
N SER A 612 -0.01 -18.08 4.50
CA SER A 612 -0.42 -17.92 3.10
C SER A 612 0.10 -16.63 2.47
N SER A 613 0.09 -15.51 3.20
CA SER A 613 0.74 -14.27 2.77
C SER A 613 2.25 -14.44 2.72
N LEU A 614 2.83 -15.10 3.73
CA LEU A 614 4.23 -15.55 3.73
C LEU A 614 4.58 -16.39 2.49
N LEU A 615 3.80 -17.43 2.19
CA LEU A 615 4.02 -18.27 1.01
C LEU A 615 3.81 -17.49 -0.30
N ALA A 616 2.89 -16.52 -0.35
CA ALA A 616 2.71 -15.66 -1.51
C ALA A 616 3.92 -14.74 -1.73
N THR A 617 4.41 -14.06 -0.68
CA THR A 617 5.60 -13.21 -0.76
C THR A 617 6.85 -14.02 -1.05
N LEU A 618 7.11 -15.13 -0.35
CA LEU A 618 8.25 -16.01 -0.64
C LEU A 618 8.18 -16.60 -2.06
N ASN A 619 7.01 -17.05 -2.52
CA ASN A 619 6.88 -17.50 -3.91
C ASN A 619 7.08 -16.34 -4.89
N SER A 620 6.64 -15.12 -4.58
CA SER A 620 6.89 -13.93 -5.42
C SER A 620 8.38 -13.62 -5.51
N GLU A 621 9.07 -13.54 -4.37
CA GLU A 621 10.52 -13.34 -4.26
C GLU A 621 11.33 -14.43 -4.97
N ILE A 622 11.03 -15.71 -4.69
CA ILE A 622 11.70 -16.86 -5.31
C ILE A 622 11.46 -16.87 -6.82
N ASN A 623 10.25 -16.56 -7.29
CA ASN A 623 9.96 -16.44 -8.72
C ASN A 623 10.66 -15.24 -9.35
N ALA A 624 10.71 -14.08 -8.67
CA ALA A 624 11.39 -12.88 -9.15
C ALA A 624 12.91 -13.07 -9.25
N PHE A 625 13.52 -13.75 -8.27
CA PHE A 625 14.94 -14.11 -8.25
C PHE A 625 15.27 -15.17 -9.30
N ALA A 626 14.43 -16.21 -9.44
CA ALA A 626 14.58 -17.20 -10.50
C ALA A 626 14.44 -16.55 -11.90
N ASP A 627 13.49 -15.64 -12.08
CA ASP A 627 13.33 -14.86 -13.31
C ASP A 627 14.51 -13.93 -13.56
N TYR A 628 15.07 -13.30 -12.53
CA TYR A 628 16.24 -12.44 -12.65
C TYR A 628 17.49 -13.24 -13.06
N LYS A 629 17.74 -14.35 -12.38
CA LYS A 629 18.86 -15.24 -12.68
C LYS A 629 18.75 -15.85 -14.07
N ALA A 630 17.58 -16.35 -14.47
CA ALA A 630 17.36 -16.86 -15.81
C ALA A 630 17.48 -15.77 -16.88
N ARG A 631 17.02 -14.53 -16.62
CA ARG A 631 17.25 -13.39 -17.52
C ARG A 631 18.74 -13.11 -17.73
N GLN A 632 19.57 -13.18 -16.68
CA GLN A 632 21.02 -13.05 -16.83
C GLN A 632 21.63 -14.23 -17.60
N GLU A 633 21.31 -15.48 -17.25
CA GLU A 633 21.86 -16.67 -17.88
C GLU A 633 21.54 -16.76 -19.39
N PHE A 634 20.38 -16.26 -19.82
CA PHE A 634 19.99 -16.18 -21.24
C PHE A 634 20.27 -14.82 -21.90
N SER A 635 20.81 -13.83 -21.18
CA SER A 635 20.98 -12.44 -21.65
C SER A 635 19.70 -11.79 -22.23
N LEU A 636 18.53 -12.13 -21.67
CA LEU A 636 17.23 -11.71 -22.19
C LEU A 636 16.70 -10.45 -21.49
N SER A 637 16.10 -9.55 -22.27
CA SER A 637 15.30 -8.46 -21.73
C SER A 637 14.06 -8.99 -21.00
N ALA A 638 13.50 -8.21 -20.06
CA ALA A 638 12.32 -8.63 -19.29
C ALA A 638 11.13 -9.00 -20.20
N THR A 639 10.94 -8.30 -21.31
CA THR A 639 9.89 -8.59 -22.31
C THR A 639 10.17 -9.90 -23.05
N ALA A 640 11.41 -10.12 -23.52
CA ALA A 640 11.77 -11.33 -24.25
C ALA A 640 11.68 -12.58 -23.36
N TYR A 641 12.09 -12.47 -22.10
CA TYR A 641 11.99 -13.56 -21.15
C TYR A 641 10.54 -13.92 -20.79
N LYS A 642 9.65 -12.92 -20.61
CA LYS A 642 8.21 -13.15 -20.41
C LYS A 642 7.59 -13.90 -21.61
N ALA A 643 7.94 -13.52 -22.84
CA ALA A 643 7.49 -14.20 -24.04
C ALA A 643 7.99 -15.67 -24.08
N LEU A 644 9.27 -15.91 -23.83
CA LEU A 644 9.87 -17.26 -23.80
C LEU A 644 9.20 -18.18 -22.76
N LYS A 645 8.97 -17.68 -21.53
CA LYS A 645 8.31 -18.44 -20.47
C LYS A 645 6.88 -18.81 -20.84
N PHE A 646 6.17 -17.87 -21.47
CA PHE A 646 4.81 -18.07 -21.96
C PHE A 646 4.75 -19.10 -23.10
N GLU A 647 5.73 -19.09 -24.00
CA GLU A 647 5.89 -20.10 -25.05
C GLU A 647 6.13 -21.50 -24.48
N GLN A 648 7.07 -21.63 -23.53
CA GLN A 648 7.40 -22.91 -22.90
C GLN A 648 6.22 -23.51 -22.14
N ALA A 649 5.49 -22.70 -21.36
CA ALA A 649 4.32 -23.14 -20.61
C ALA A 649 3.20 -23.70 -21.52
N ASN A 650 3.16 -23.26 -22.78
CA ASN A 650 2.17 -23.65 -23.78
C ASN A 650 2.74 -24.61 -24.86
N ASN A 651 3.86 -25.29 -24.61
CA ASN A 651 4.53 -26.20 -25.56
C ASN A 651 4.81 -25.58 -26.95
N GLY A 652 5.16 -24.29 -27.01
CA GLY A 652 5.38 -23.55 -28.26
C GLY A 652 4.10 -23.00 -28.91
N ALA A 653 2.93 -23.12 -28.27
CA ALA A 653 1.71 -22.47 -28.74
C ALA A 653 1.64 -21.01 -28.28
N VAL A 654 1.87 -20.08 -29.22
CA VAL A 654 1.76 -18.64 -28.98
C VAL A 654 0.28 -18.22 -28.96
N PHE A 655 -0.28 -18.07 -27.75
CA PHE A 655 -1.59 -17.43 -27.53
C PHE A 655 -1.44 -15.96 -27.12
N SER A 656 -1.67 -15.02 -28.03
CA SER A 656 -1.68 -13.60 -27.67
C SER A 656 -2.98 -13.18 -26.99
N MET A 657 -2.99 -13.05 -25.66
CA MET A 657 -3.71 -11.94 -25.05
C MET A 657 -2.78 -10.73 -25.07
N CYS A 658 -3.19 -9.65 -25.72
CA CYS A 658 -2.44 -8.41 -25.70
C CYS A 658 -3.39 -7.22 -25.53
N GLU A 659 -3.36 -6.60 -24.35
CA GLU A 659 -3.99 -5.30 -24.08
C GLU A 659 -3.36 -4.14 -24.88
N LEU A 660 -2.28 -4.39 -25.63
CA LEU A 660 -1.41 -3.36 -26.22
C LEU A 660 -0.96 -3.62 -27.68
N CYS A 661 -1.56 -4.56 -28.42
CA CYS A 661 -1.08 -4.95 -29.75
C CYS A 661 -2.04 -4.56 -30.88
N VAL A 662 -1.74 -3.45 -31.56
CA VAL A 662 -2.25 -3.16 -32.91
C VAL A 662 -1.44 -3.98 -33.93
N THR A 663 -1.99 -5.07 -34.46
CA THR A 663 -1.58 -5.67 -35.76
C THR A 663 -2.55 -6.78 -36.20
N PRO A 664 -2.91 -6.88 -37.49
CA PRO A 664 -3.85 -7.91 -37.96
C PRO A 664 -3.14 -9.24 -38.29
N THR A 665 -3.68 -10.35 -37.79
CA THR A 665 -3.22 -11.72 -38.10
C THR A 665 -3.97 -12.29 -39.31
N ALA A 666 -3.45 -12.04 -40.52
CA ALA A 666 -3.88 -12.74 -41.73
C ALA A 666 -3.05 -14.00 -41.98
N LYS A 667 -3.70 -15.15 -42.25
CA LYS A 667 -3.03 -16.33 -42.83
C LYS A 667 -2.87 -16.15 -44.34
N ASN A 668 -1.66 -16.47 -44.85
CA ASN A 668 -1.24 -16.68 -46.25
C ASN A 668 -2.34 -16.65 -47.32
N GLU A 669 -2.17 -15.94 -48.44
CA GLU A 669 -1.26 -16.40 -49.50
C GLU A 669 -0.65 -15.32 -50.42
N THR A 670 0.52 -15.65 -50.98
CA THR A 670 1.15 -15.10 -52.21
C THR A 670 1.41 -13.58 -52.32
N ALA A 671 2.67 -13.19 -52.06
CA ALA A 671 3.46 -12.37 -52.99
C ALA A 671 4.95 -12.38 -52.60
N LEU A 672 5.77 -13.13 -53.32
CA LEU A 672 7.23 -13.11 -53.15
C LEU A 672 7.87 -12.86 -54.52
N SER A 673 8.19 -11.60 -54.82
CA SER A 673 8.92 -11.25 -56.03
C SER A 673 9.86 -10.05 -55.85
N VAL A 674 11.16 -10.38 -55.75
CA VAL A 674 12.31 -9.64 -56.31
C VAL A 674 12.67 -8.27 -55.69
N VAL A 675 13.73 -8.24 -54.87
CA VAL A 675 15.04 -7.50 -54.97
C VAL A 675 15.90 -8.02 -53.80
N GLY A 676 17.22 -8.24 -53.84
CA GLY A 676 18.21 -8.13 -54.92
C GLY A 676 19.66 -8.03 -54.40
N LYS A 677 20.24 -9.18 -53.98
CA LYS A 677 21.68 -9.47 -53.78
C LYS A 677 22.52 -8.59 -52.82
N GLY A 678 22.86 -9.16 -51.67
CA GLY A 678 24.02 -8.79 -50.85
C GLY A 678 24.30 -9.86 -49.78
N ASN A 679 25.46 -10.52 -49.84
CA ASN A 679 25.83 -11.56 -48.86
C ASN A 679 26.28 -10.92 -47.55
N SER A 680 25.45 -11.04 -46.49
CA SER A 680 25.92 -10.89 -45.12
C SER A 680 25.18 -11.83 -44.18
N PHE A 681 25.88 -12.25 -43.11
CA PHE A 681 25.40 -13.14 -42.05
C PHE A 681 24.11 -12.65 -41.36
N VAL A 682 23.80 -11.35 -41.48
CA VAL A 682 22.60 -10.71 -40.91
C VAL A 682 21.31 -11.26 -41.52
N ASN A 683 21.29 -11.57 -42.83
CA ASN A 683 20.07 -12.08 -43.49
C ASN A 683 19.67 -13.48 -43.01
N GLU A 684 20.64 -14.33 -42.64
CA GLU A 684 20.35 -15.69 -42.18
C GLU A 684 19.96 -15.74 -40.69
N LEU A 685 20.38 -14.74 -39.91
CA LEU A 685 19.93 -14.54 -38.54
C LEU A 685 18.47 -14.03 -38.48
N VAL A 686 18.09 -13.11 -39.37
CA VAL A 686 16.70 -12.59 -39.45
C VAL A 686 15.73 -13.70 -39.88
N ILE A 687 16.10 -14.54 -40.85
CA ILE A 687 15.28 -15.67 -41.32
C ILE A 687 15.05 -16.74 -40.23
N ARG A 688 15.94 -16.85 -39.23
CA ARG A 688 15.76 -17.72 -38.05
C ARG A 688 15.03 -17.07 -36.88
N LEU A 689 14.78 -15.76 -36.93
CA LEU A 689 14.02 -15.00 -35.91
C LEU A 689 12.62 -14.59 -36.39
N THR A 690 12.23 -14.99 -37.60
CA THR A 690 10.86 -14.80 -38.17
C THR A 690 10.23 -16.08 -38.71
N ARG A 691 10.76 -17.24 -38.28
CA ARG A 691 10.11 -18.56 -38.33
C ARG A 691 9.83 -19.03 -36.92
#